data_AF-A0A834Z403-F1
#
_entry.id   AF-A0A834Z403-F1
#
_cell.length_a   1.000
_cell.length_b   1.000
_cell.length_c   1.000
_cell.angle_alpha   90.00
_cell.angle_beta   90.00
_cell.angle_gamma   90.00
#
_symmetry.space_group_name_H-M   'P 1'
#
loop_
_entity.id
_entity.type
_entity.pdbx_description
1 polymer ?
#
loop_
_entity_poly.entity_id
_entity_poly.type
_entity_poly.pdbx_seq_one_letter_code
_entity_poly.pdbx_strand_id
1 'polypeptide(L)'
;MISNCMQDSSGIFWDNDSLAALLALELRADLLVLLSDVDGLYNGPPSDPQSKLIHTYIKEKHQGEITFGDKSRVGRGGMTAKVKAAVYAAYAGVPVIITSGYATDNIIKVLKGERVGTLFHQDVHLWAPLKEISAREMAVSARECSRRIQVTSHCFRVTMVAFACTVINFLCILQFEGLSSQNRRKILLGIADTLEANENLIKVENEADVAAAQQAGHDTSLISRLALKPGKARLHCIVQISSLAKSIRVLADMEEPIGHVLKRTELADGLILEKTTCPLGVLLVIFESRPDALVQIASLAIRSGNGLLLKGGKEAKRSNAILHKVITEAIPNTVGEKLIGLVTSREEIPDLLKLDDLIDLVIPRGSNKLVSQIQNSTKIPVLGHADGICHVYVDKLANMDMAKRIVLDAKIDYPSACNAMETLLVHKELLKNGGLNELIVELQCEVLFQLDFHSRKCNILKLYLCASVAGVSLYGGPRVSSLFNITKAHSFHHEYNSMACTIEVVDDVHAAIEHIHRHGRQNSISSFYLYLFIFCLFINEINDIYIYIYNIFCSAHTDCIVADDREVAEVFLHQVDSAAVFHNASTRFCDGARFGLGAEVGISTSRIHARGPVGVEGLLTTRWILRGSGQVVDGDKGVIYTHKNLTLES
;
A
#
# COMPACT_ATOMS: atom_id res chain seq x y z
N MET A 1 9.85 40.39 -45.85
CA MET A 1 11.01 39.75 -45.18
C MET A 1 10.79 38.26 -44.82
N ILE A 2 9.70 37.60 -45.26
CA ILE A 2 9.37 36.22 -44.82
C ILE A 2 9.67 35.14 -45.90
N SER A 3 9.90 35.52 -47.17
CA SER A 3 10.20 34.58 -48.26
C SER A 3 11.60 33.94 -48.19
N ASN A 4 12.58 34.61 -47.56
CA ASN A 4 14.00 34.24 -47.70
C ASN A 4 14.49 33.13 -46.75
N CYS A 5 13.67 32.67 -45.80
CA CYS A 5 14.10 31.62 -44.87
C CYS A 5 13.77 30.19 -45.34
N MET A 6 12.86 30.03 -46.31
CA MET A 6 12.30 28.72 -46.71
C MET A 6 12.31 28.48 -48.24
N GLN A 7 12.88 29.41 -49.01
CA GLN A 7 13.12 29.28 -50.45
C GLN A 7 14.62 29.12 -50.69
N ASP A 8 15.00 28.25 -51.62
CA ASP A 8 16.37 28.24 -52.14
C ASP A 8 16.61 29.47 -53.04
N SER A 9 17.83 29.60 -53.57
CA SER A 9 18.21 30.67 -54.50
C SER A 9 17.39 30.71 -55.82
N SER A 10 16.49 29.75 -56.06
CA SER A 10 15.58 29.67 -57.20
C SER A 10 14.11 29.95 -56.87
N GLY A 11 13.77 30.19 -55.58
CA GLY A 11 12.40 30.52 -55.16
C GLY A 11 11.47 29.32 -54.95
N ILE A 12 12.00 28.09 -54.97
CA ILE A 12 11.20 26.84 -54.90
C ILE A 12 11.19 26.28 -53.46
N PHE A 13 10.00 25.91 -52.96
CA PHE A 13 9.83 25.22 -51.68
C PHE A 13 10.29 23.76 -51.77
N TRP A 14 11.15 23.32 -50.85
CA TRP A 14 11.83 22.02 -50.95
C TRP A 14 11.16 20.88 -50.16
N ASP A 15 10.29 21.18 -49.18
CA ASP A 15 9.58 20.17 -48.39
C ASP A 15 8.12 20.56 -48.05
N ASN A 16 7.26 19.54 -47.96
CA ASN A 16 5.82 19.71 -47.74
C ASN A 16 5.49 20.24 -46.34
N ASP A 17 6.35 19.97 -45.35
CA ASP A 17 6.11 20.36 -43.96
C ASP A 17 6.23 21.90 -43.82
N SER A 18 7.26 22.47 -44.44
CA SER A 18 7.50 23.91 -44.56
C SER A 18 6.38 24.63 -45.32
N LEU A 19 5.91 24.06 -46.43
CA LEU A 19 4.79 24.62 -47.19
C LEU A 19 3.49 24.59 -46.38
N ALA A 20 3.22 23.49 -45.68
CA ALA A 20 2.03 23.36 -44.83
C ALA A 20 2.03 24.38 -43.68
N ALA A 21 3.20 24.61 -43.06
CA ALA A 21 3.36 25.64 -42.04
C ALA A 21 3.08 27.05 -42.58
N LEU A 22 3.61 27.40 -43.76
CA LEU A 22 3.37 28.70 -44.38
C LEU A 22 1.90 28.89 -44.76
N LEU A 23 1.26 27.86 -45.32
CA LEU A 23 -0.14 27.90 -45.67
C LEU A 23 -1.03 28.05 -44.43
N ALA A 24 -0.71 27.33 -43.34
CA ALA A 24 -1.44 27.44 -42.08
C ALA A 24 -1.37 28.86 -41.49
N LEU A 25 -0.23 29.54 -41.64
CA LEU A 25 -0.08 30.93 -41.23
C LEU A 25 -0.89 31.90 -42.10
N GLU A 26 -0.82 31.75 -43.41
CA GLU A 26 -1.55 32.61 -44.35
C GLU A 26 -3.08 32.46 -44.18
N LEU A 27 -3.54 31.22 -43.95
CA LEU A 27 -4.94 30.91 -43.68
C LEU A 27 -5.38 31.24 -42.25
N ARG A 28 -4.46 31.59 -41.35
CA ARG A 28 -4.72 31.75 -39.90
C ARG A 28 -5.44 30.54 -39.31
N ALA A 29 -4.93 29.34 -39.60
CA ALA A 29 -5.51 28.09 -39.13
C ALA A 29 -5.46 28.01 -37.59
N ASP A 30 -6.52 27.45 -36.99
CA ASP A 30 -6.59 27.24 -35.53
C ASP A 30 -5.60 26.15 -35.05
N LEU A 31 -5.25 25.21 -35.92
CA LEU A 31 -4.36 24.09 -35.62
C LEU A 31 -3.76 23.53 -36.92
N LEU A 32 -2.46 23.25 -36.90
CA LEU A 32 -1.77 22.46 -37.93
C LEU A 32 -1.45 21.06 -37.40
N VAL A 33 -1.85 20.02 -38.13
CA VAL A 33 -1.50 18.63 -37.79
C VAL A 33 -0.55 18.08 -38.85
N LEU A 34 0.67 17.75 -38.46
CA LEU A 34 1.68 17.11 -39.30
C LEU A 34 1.69 15.61 -39.03
N LEU A 35 1.39 14.81 -40.06
CA LEU A 35 1.40 13.36 -39.95
C LEU A 35 2.80 12.80 -40.24
N SER A 36 3.27 11.92 -39.37
CA SER A 36 4.56 11.25 -39.49
C SER A 36 4.40 9.72 -39.49
N ASP A 37 5.48 9.04 -39.84
CA ASP A 37 5.66 7.60 -39.71
C ASP A 37 5.97 7.14 -38.26
N VAL A 38 6.15 8.08 -37.34
CA VAL A 38 6.37 7.87 -35.90
C VAL A 38 5.26 8.56 -35.10
N ASP A 39 5.03 8.10 -33.86
CA ASP A 39 3.95 8.64 -32.99
C ASP A 39 4.14 10.10 -32.60
N GLY A 40 5.36 10.61 -32.69
CA GLY A 40 5.72 12.00 -32.43
C GLY A 40 7.23 12.13 -32.21
N LEU A 41 7.64 13.10 -31.43
CA LEU A 41 9.03 13.37 -31.11
C LEU A 41 9.47 12.57 -29.89
N TYR A 42 10.56 11.82 -29.99
CA TYR A 42 11.10 11.02 -28.89
C TYR A 42 12.39 11.67 -28.34
N ASN A 43 12.70 11.41 -27.07
CA ASN A 43 13.97 11.81 -26.44
C ASN A 43 15.15 10.89 -26.81
N GLY A 44 14.93 9.93 -27.70
CA GLY A 44 15.89 8.96 -28.22
C GLY A 44 15.33 8.27 -29.48
N PRO A 45 16.04 7.27 -30.06
CA PRO A 45 15.55 6.53 -31.22
C PRO A 45 14.21 5.83 -30.93
N PRO A 46 13.16 5.99 -31.76
CA PRO A 46 11.85 5.38 -31.50
C PRO A 46 11.86 3.84 -31.41
N SER A 47 12.89 3.20 -31.99
CA SER A 47 13.12 1.75 -31.92
C SER A 47 13.72 1.28 -30.58
N ASP A 48 14.22 2.20 -29.76
CA ASP A 48 14.77 1.89 -28.44
C ASP A 48 13.63 1.86 -27.39
N PRO A 49 13.44 0.74 -26.65
CA PRO A 49 12.44 0.66 -25.59
C PRO A 49 12.59 1.69 -24.46
N GLN A 50 13.76 2.31 -24.29
CA GLN A 50 13.97 3.37 -23.30
C GLN A 50 13.55 4.77 -23.78
N SER A 51 13.30 4.94 -25.08
CA SER A 51 12.88 6.22 -25.65
C SER A 51 11.44 6.55 -25.24
N LYS A 52 11.27 7.74 -24.68
CA LYS A 52 9.98 8.29 -24.25
C LYS A 52 9.49 9.33 -25.25
N LEU A 53 8.18 9.28 -25.53
CA LEU A 53 7.50 10.27 -26.35
C LEU A 53 7.43 11.61 -25.61
N ILE A 54 7.86 12.67 -26.28
CA ILE A 54 7.77 14.04 -25.80
C ILE A 54 6.39 14.57 -26.19
N HIS A 55 5.48 14.68 -25.22
CA HIS A 55 4.12 15.15 -25.50
C HIS A 55 4.04 16.67 -25.76
N THR A 56 5.01 17.44 -25.26
CA THR A 56 5.01 18.90 -25.42
C THR A 56 6.43 19.40 -25.63
N TYR A 57 6.66 20.07 -26.75
CA TYR A 57 7.97 20.57 -27.12
C TYR A 57 8.25 21.93 -26.49
N ILE A 58 9.25 21.97 -25.61
CA ILE A 58 9.84 23.20 -25.05
C ILE A 58 11.20 23.43 -25.72
N LYS A 59 11.37 24.55 -26.41
CA LYS A 59 12.57 24.84 -27.21
C LYS A 59 13.83 24.89 -26.35
N GLU A 60 13.78 25.57 -25.21
CA GLU A 60 14.91 25.76 -24.28
C GLU A 60 15.39 24.45 -23.67
N LYS A 61 14.50 23.46 -23.53
CA LYS A 61 14.80 22.14 -22.96
C LYS A 61 15.25 21.13 -24.01
N HIS A 62 14.51 21.02 -25.12
CA HIS A 62 14.65 19.88 -26.02
C HIS A 62 15.50 20.15 -27.26
N GLN A 63 15.75 21.42 -27.62
CA GLN A 63 16.50 21.74 -28.85
C GLN A 63 17.94 21.19 -28.84
N GLY A 64 18.54 20.99 -27.66
CA GLY A 64 19.89 20.43 -27.50
C GLY A 64 19.94 18.94 -27.14
N GLU A 65 18.81 18.32 -26.78
CA GLU A 65 18.75 16.93 -26.30
C GLU A 65 18.33 15.93 -27.40
N ILE A 66 17.69 16.40 -28.47
CA ILE A 66 17.13 15.54 -29.52
C ILE A 66 18.17 15.28 -30.62
N THR A 67 18.48 14.01 -30.85
CA THR A 67 19.29 13.56 -31.98
C THR A 67 18.38 13.08 -33.11
N PHE A 68 18.48 13.68 -34.30
CA PHE A 68 17.70 13.27 -35.47
C PHE A 68 18.45 12.20 -36.27
N GLY A 69 17.79 11.07 -36.56
CA GLY A 69 18.33 10.01 -37.40
C GLY A 69 18.28 10.33 -38.91
N ASP A 70 18.87 9.45 -39.71
CA ASP A 70 18.94 9.59 -41.18
C ASP A 70 17.56 9.56 -41.85
N LYS A 71 17.48 10.16 -43.05
CA LYS A 71 16.24 10.33 -43.83
C LYS A 71 15.60 8.98 -44.18
N SER A 72 14.27 8.90 -44.11
CA SER A 72 13.53 7.71 -44.52
C SER A 72 13.56 7.50 -46.04
N ARG A 73 13.38 6.24 -46.48
CA ARG A 73 13.53 5.78 -47.87
C ARG A 73 12.55 6.40 -48.88
N VAL A 74 11.47 7.03 -48.40
CA VAL A 74 10.37 7.59 -49.22
C VAL A 74 10.11 9.09 -48.98
N GLY A 75 10.68 9.69 -47.93
CA GLY A 75 10.45 11.09 -47.57
C GLY A 75 11.56 12.02 -48.05
N ARG A 76 11.21 13.14 -48.71
CA ARG A 76 12.20 14.18 -49.09
C ARG A 76 12.63 15.05 -47.90
N GLY A 77 11.80 15.15 -46.85
CA GLY A 77 12.07 15.83 -45.57
C GLY A 77 12.03 14.87 -44.39
N GLY A 78 13.07 14.88 -43.55
CA GLY A 78 13.15 14.07 -42.32
C GLY A 78 12.47 14.73 -41.12
N MET A 79 12.52 14.10 -39.94
CA MET A 79 11.96 14.64 -38.69
C MET A 79 12.46 16.04 -38.35
N THR A 80 13.70 16.38 -38.74
CA THR A 80 14.26 17.72 -38.59
C THR A 80 13.45 18.79 -39.34
N ALA A 81 12.93 18.49 -40.53
CA ALA A 81 12.11 19.42 -41.31
C ALA A 81 10.75 19.64 -40.63
N LYS A 82 10.09 18.56 -40.17
CA LYS A 82 8.83 18.61 -39.42
C LYS A 82 8.95 19.44 -38.15
N VAL A 83 10.01 19.22 -37.36
CA VAL A 83 10.24 20.00 -36.15
C VAL A 83 10.52 21.46 -36.47
N LYS A 84 11.32 21.78 -37.50
CA LYS A 84 11.55 23.17 -37.92
C LYS A 84 10.26 23.87 -38.37
N ALA A 85 9.45 23.21 -39.19
CA ALA A 85 8.17 23.73 -39.65
C ALA A 85 7.18 23.92 -38.48
N ALA A 86 7.10 22.94 -37.57
CA ALA A 86 6.24 23.01 -36.39
C ALA A 86 6.65 24.14 -35.44
N VAL A 87 7.95 24.30 -35.17
CA VAL A 87 8.48 25.40 -34.36
C VAL A 87 8.17 26.74 -35.03
N TYR A 88 8.36 26.86 -36.34
CA TYR A 88 8.09 28.10 -37.06
C TYR A 88 6.61 28.52 -36.98
N ALA A 89 5.68 27.62 -37.29
CA ALA A 89 4.24 27.91 -37.21
C ALA A 89 3.79 28.18 -35.76
N ALA A 90 4.28 27.40 -34.79
CA ALA A 90 3.96 27.59 -33.37
C ALA A 90 4.38 28.97 -32.85
N TYR A 91 5.60 29.44 -33.19
CA TYR A 91 6.09 30.75 -32.76
C TYR A 91 5.42 31.93 -33.48
N ALA A 92 4.80 31.67 -34.63
CA ALA A 92 4.01 32.65 -35.36
C ALA A 92 2.52 32.60 -34.99
N GLY A 93 2.16 31.86 -33.93
CA GLY A 93 0.83 31.88 -33.32
C GLY A 93 -0.11 30.75 -33.76
N VAL A 94 0.35 29.78 -34.56
CA VAL A 94 -0.46 28.63 -34.99
C VAL A 94 0.01 27.37 -34.25
N PRO A 95 -0.81 26.80 -33.34
CA PRO A 95 -0.49 25.55 -32.65
C PRO A 95 -0.21 24.42 -33.65
N VAL A 96 0.79 23.57 -33.37
CA VAL A 96 1.14 22.45 -34.24
C VAL A 96 1.21 21.14 -33.46
N ILE A 97 0.66 20.07 -34.01
CA ILE A 97 0.79 18.72 -33.47
C ILE A 97 1.47 17.82 -34.51
N ILE A 98 2.53 17.12 -34.10
CA ILE A 98 3.13 16.04 -34.89
C ILE A 98 2.63 14.71 -34.32
N THR A 99 1.99 13.88 -35.15
CA THR A 99 1.43 12.59 -34.73
C THR A 99 1.55 11.52 -35.82
N SER A 100 1.41 10.24 -35.46
CA SER A 100 1.44 9.13 -36.42
C SER A 100 0.26 9.20 -37.39
N GLY A 101 0.56 9.07 -38.69
CA GLY A 101 -0.40 8.93 -39.77
C GLY A 101 -0.90 7.49 -39.98
N TYR A 102 -0.34 6.50 -39.28
CA TYR A 102 -0.77 5.10 -39.38
C TYR A 102 -2.02 4.80 -38.54
N ALA A 103 -2.26 5.57 -37.48
CA ALA A 103 -3.43 5.39 -36.63
C ALA A 103 -4.62 6.20 -37.15
N THR A 104 -5.70 5.50 -37.48
CA THR A 104 -6.90 6.06 -38.13
C THR A 104 -7.71 7.01 -37.24
N ASP A 105 -7.53 6.97 -35.93
CA ASP A 105 -8.27 7.79 -34.96
C ASP A 105 -7.47 8.98 -34.39
N ASN A 106 -6.18 9.10 -34.72
CA ASN A 106 -5.31 10.14 -34.15
C ASN A 106 -5.80 11.56 -34.44
N ILE A 107 -6.29 11.83 -35.65
CA ILE A 107 -6.83 13.14 -36.01
C ILE A 107 -8.04 13.48 -35.13
N ILE A 108 -8.95 12.51 -34.91
CA ILE A 108 -10.13 12.69 -34.08
C ILE A 108 -9.73 12.93 -32.61
N LYS A 109 -8.78 12.15 -32.09
CA LYS A 109 -8.26 12.30 -30.73
C LYS A 109 -7.62 13.67 -30.51
N VAL A 110 -6.82 14.13 -31.47
CA VAL A 110 -6.22 15.47 -31.45
C VAL A 110 -7.30 16.55 -31.39
N LEU A 111 -8.35 16.46 -32.22
CA LEU A 111 -9.46 17.42 -32.23
C LEU A 111 -10.29 17.39 -30.93
N LYS A 112 -10.29 16.28 -30.20
CA LYS A 112 -10.91 16.16 -28.86
C LYS A 112 -10.03 16.69 -27.72
N GLY A 113 -8.82 17.14 -28.02
CA GLY A 113 -7.84 17.61 -27.01
C GLY A 113 -7.17 16.47 -26.24
N GLU A 114 -7.22 15.23 -26.74
CA GLU A 114 -6.49 14.12 -26.14
C GLU A 114 -4.98 14.25 -26.41
N ARG A 115 -4.15 13.75 -25.48
CA ARG A 115 -2.70 13.92 -25.50
C ARG A 115 -2.03 12.94 -26.49
N VAL A 116 -2.17 13.20 -27.78
CA VAL A 116 -1.65 12.36 -28.86
C VAL A 116 -0.53 13.08 -29.61
N GLY A 117 0.62 12.41 -29.75
CA GLY A 117 1.81 12.95 -30.40
C GLY A 117 2.47 14.07 -29.60
N THR A 118 3.13 14.99 -30.32
CA THR A 118 3.89 16.10 -29.74
C THR A 118 3.28 17.45 -30.10
N LEU A 119 2.91 18.22 -29.09
CA LEU A 119 2.38 19.58 -29.22
C LEU A 119 3.49 20.64 -29.24
N PHE A 120 3.37 21.59 -30.16
CA PHE A 120 4.19 22.80 -30.28
C PHE A 120 3.27 24.02 -30.17
N HIS A 121 3.56 24.92 -29.24
CA HIS A 121 2.81 26.16 -29.05
C HIS A 121 3.73 27.28 -28.53
N GLN A 122 3.39 28.54 -28.79
CA GLN A 122 4.19 29.69 -28.36
C GLN A 122 4.24 29.82 -26.84
N ASP A 123 3.08 29.67 -26.20
CA ASP A 123 2.90 29.84 -24.75
C ASP A 123 3.16 28.57 -23.92
N VAL A 124 3.81 27.53 -24.48
CA VAL A 124 4.12 26.30 -23.73
C VAL A 124 4.91 26.59 -22.45
N HIS A 125 5.73 27.63 -22.44
CA HIS A 125 6.50 28.05 -21.28
C HIS A 125 5.66 28.76 -20.20
N LEU A 126 4.50 29.32 -20.56
CA LEU A 126 3.52 29.96 -19.67
C LEU A 126 2.51 28.98 -19.12
N TRP A 127 2.20 27.94 -19.91
CA TRP A 127 1.52 26.76 -19.41
C TRP A 127 2.51 26.12 -18.47
N ALA A 128 2.38 26.43 -17.17
CA ALA A 128 3.21 25.86 -16.14
C ALA A 128 3.47 24.40 -16.51
N PRO A 129 4.73 23.94 -16.55
CA PRO A 129 4.90 22.51 -16.47
C PRO A 129 4.16 22.17 -15.19
N LEU A 130 3.06 21.41 -15.30
CA LEU A 130 2.90 20.35 -14.33
C LEU A 130 4.28 19.71 -14.38
N LYS A 131 5.12 20.03 -13.38
CA LYS A 131 6.24 19.18 -13.05
C LYS A 131 5.52 17.86 -12.84
N GLU A 132 5.45 17.04 -13.88
CA GLU A 132 5.35 15.60 -13.72
C GLU A 132 6.65 15.29 -12.99
N ILE A 133 6.61 15.52 -11.68
CA ILE A 133 7.66 15.12 -10.75
C ILE A 133 7.70 13.63 -10.99
N SER A 134 8.78 13.18 -11.62
CA SER A 134 8.88 11.76 -11.92
C SER A 134 8.73 10.98 -10.60
N ALA A 135 8.18 9.76 -10.67
CA ALA A 135 8.12 8.85 -9.54
C ALA A 135 9.42 8.82 -8.69
N ARG A 136 10.58 8.90 -9.38
CA ARG A 136 11.90 8.99 -8.75
C ARG A 136 12.11 10.31 -7.99
N GLU A 137 11.79 11.47 -8.57
CA GLU A 137 11.91 12.76 -7.88
C GLU A 137 11.00 12.85 -6.65
N MET A 138 9.81 12.25 -6.70
CA MET A 138 8.92 12.13 -5.54
C MET A 138 9.59 11.29 -4.44
N ALA A 139 10.15 10.14 -4.80
CA ALA A 139 10.86 9.26 -3.86
C ALA A 139 12.09 9.95 -3.22
N VAL A 140 12.89 10.66 -4.02
CA VAL A 140 14.03 11.46 -3.52
C VAL A 140 13.55 12.53 -2.52
N SER A 141 12.50 13.28 -2.89
CA SER A 141 11.95 14.33 -2.02
C SER A 141 11.42 13.76 -0.70
N ALA A 142 10.68 12.64 -0.76
CA ALA A 142 10.17 11.96 0.43
C ALA A 142 11.32 11.48 1.33
N ARG A 143 12.42 10.97 0.74
CA ARG A 143 13.60 10.53 1.49
C ARG A 143 14.31 11.68 2.18
N GLU A 144 14.49 12.81 1.50
CA GLU A 144 15.09 14.01 2.09
C GLU A 144 14.24 14.56 3.23
N CYS A 145 12.92 14.64 3.06
CA CYS A 145 12.00 15.07 4.11
C CYS A 145 12.00 14.09 5.29
N SER A 146 12.06 12.77 5.03
CA SER A 146 12.20 11.73 6.05
C SER A 146 13.46 11.93 6.92
N ARG A 147 14.59 12.28 6.30
CA ARG A 147 15.81 12.60 7.06
C ARG A 147 15.65 13.84 7.94
N ARG A 148 14.93 14.86 7.46
CA ARG A 148 14.65 16.08 8.26
C ARG A 148 13.78 15.81 9.48
N ILE A 149 12.76 14.94 9.35
CA ILE A 149 11.88 14.57 10.47
C ILE A 149 12.56 13.67 11.51
N GLN A 150 13.67 13.03 11.15
CA GLN A 150 14.45 12.13 12.01
C GLN A 150 15.48 12.82 12.89
N VAL A 151 15.94 14.02 12.54
CA VAL A 151 17.05 14.65 13.24
C VAL A 151 16.59 15.08 14.65
N THR A 152 17.08 14.41 15.68
CA THR A 152 16.87 14.83 17.08
C THR A 152 17.96 15.83 17.47
N SER A 153 17.58 16.88 18.20
CA SER A 153 18.37 18.08 18.50
C SER A 153 19.66 17.86 19.31
N HIS A 154 20.11 16.62 19.54
CA HIS A 154 21.22 16.33 20.44
C HIS A 154 22.43 15.59 19.85
N CYS A 155 22.40 15.05 18.63
CA CYS A 155 23.49 14.15 18.18
C CYS A 155 24.27 14.57 16.92
N PHE A 156 23.99 15.71 16.27
CA PHE A 156 24.52 16.00 14.93
C PHE A 156 25.31 17.32 14.80
N ARG A 157 26.06 17.73 15.83
CA ARG A 157 26.87 18.95 15.76
C ARG A 157 28.32 18.77 15.24
N VAL A 158 28.81 17.56 14.92
CA VAL A 158 30.27 17.36 14.73
C VAL A 158 30.73 16.73 13.39
N THR A 159 29.89 16.08 12.57
CA THR A 159 30.44 15.15 11.55
C THR A 159 30.16 15.50 10.07
N MET A 160 30.13 16.79 9.67
CA MET A 160 30.02 17.17 8.25
C MET A 160 31.04 18.23 7.79
N VAL A 161 32.28 18.19 8.29
CA VAL A 161 33.37 19.02 7.75
C VAL A 161 34.22 18.31 6.69
N ALA A 162 34.14 16.97 6.55
CA ALA A 162 35.13 16.22 5.76
C ALA A 162 34.74 15.81 4.32
N PHE A 163 33.51 16.09 3.85
CA PHE A 163 33.06 15.69 2.50
C PHE A 163 32.70 16.87 1.57
N ALA A 164 33.13 18.09 1.93
CA ALA A 164 32.68 19.34 1.32
C ALA A 164 33.68 19.95 0.32
N CYS A 165 34.26 19.17 -0.60
CA CYS A 165 35.24 19.71 -1.56
C CYS A 165 34.93 19.58 -3.06
N THR A 166 33.74 19.15 -3.48
CA THR A 166 33.46 19.19 -4.94
C THR A 166 31.98 19.48 -5.27
N VAL A 167 31.78 20.62 -5.94
CA VAL A 167 30.60 21.06 -6.72
C VAL A 167 29.45 21.75 -5.96
N ILE A 168 29.52 23.08 -5.96
CA ILE A 168 28.45 24.10 -6.10
C ILE A 168 27.01 23.68 -5.71
N ASN A 169 26.61 23.97 -4.46
CA ASN A 169 25.26 24.45 -4.04
C ASN A 169 25.18 24.62 -2.50
N PHE A 170 25.89 25.61 -1.95
CA PHE A 170 26.21 25.66 -0.51
C PHE A 170 25.46 26.70 0.35
N LEU A 171 24.20 27.04 0.04
CA LEU A 171 23.43 28.02 0.84
C LEU A 171 22.19 27.47 1.55
N CYS A 172 21.84 26.18 1.41
CA CYS A 172 20.64 25.61 2.03
C CYS A 172 20.89 24.48 3.06
N ILE A 173 22.15 24.14 3.35
CA ILE A 173 22.49 22.94 4.16
C ILE A 173 22.81 23.29 5.64
N LEU A 174 22.89 24.57 6.01
CA LEU A 174 23.41 25.02 7.31
C LEU A 174 22.37 25.29 8.43
N GLN A 175 21.11 24.88 8.27
CA GLN A 175 20.08 25.03 9.32
C GLN A 175 19.16 23.78 9.40
N PHE A 176 19.72 22.61 9.71
CA PHE A 176 18.90 21.42 9.97
C PHE A 176 18.62 21.27 11.47
N GLU A 177 17.62 21.99 11.98
CA GLU A 177 16.89 21.58 13.17
C GLU A 177 15.93 20.46 12.75
N GLY A 178 16.21 19.22 13.13
CA GLY A 178 15.22 18.17 12.91
C GLY A 178 14.05 18.27 13.87
N LEU A 179 12.96 17.60 13.49
CA LEU A 179 11.71 17.67 14.23
C LEU A 179 11.82 16.87 15.52
N SER A 180 11.73 17.56 16.64
CA SER A 180 11.53 16.92 17.94
C SER A 180 10.23 16.12 17.97
N SER A 181 10.14 15.17 18.90
CA SER A 181 8.90 14.43 19.20
C SER A 181 7.68 15.36 19.29
N GLN A 182 7.85 16.49 19.98
CA GLN A 182 6.82 17.50 20.18
C GLN A 182 6.34 18.12 18.86
N ASN A 183 7.23 18.32 17.89
CA ASN A 183 6.86 18.86 16.59
C ASN A 183 6.08 17.85 15.76
N ARG A 184 6.48 16.56 15.76
CA ARG A 184 5.68 15.49 15.13
C ARG A 184 4.28 15.41 15.74
N ARG A 185 4.19 15.46 17.08
CA ARG A 185 2.92 15.51 17.80
C ARG A 185 2.07 16.70 17.36
N LYS A 186 2.63 17.91 17.29
CA LYS A 186 1.91 19.10 16.81
C LYS A 186 1.38 18.94 15.39
N ILE A 187 2.16 18.35 14.48
CA ILE A 187 1.71 18.07 13.11
C ILE A 187 0.50 17.13 13.11
N LEU A 188 0.55 16.03 13.87
CA LEU A 188 -0.55 15.08 13.96
C LEU A 188 -1.82 15.71 14.54
N LEU A 189 -1.70 16.52 15.60
CA LEU A 189 -2.83 17.26 16.16
C LEU A 189 -3.40 18.26 15.13
N GLY A 190 -2.54 18.98 14.41
CA GLY A 190 -2.95 19.89 13.34
C GLY A 190 -3.67 19.19 12.18
N ILE A 191 -3.21 18.00 11.79
CA ILE A 191 -3.90 17.16 10.80
C ILE A 191 -5.29 16.77 11.30
N ALA A 192 -5.43 16.32 12.56
CA ALA A 192 -6.72 15.96 13.14
C ALA A 192 -7.71 17.14 13.11
N ASP A 193 -7.25 18.34 13.50
CA ASP A 193 -8.08 19.54 13.52
C ASP A 193 -8.44 20.01 12.10
N THR A 194 -7.51 19.91 11.14
CA THR A 194 -7.73 20.33 9.74
C THR A 194 -8.68 19.38 9.01
N LEU A 195 -8.63 18.07 9.32
CA LEU A 195 -9.60 17.09 8.81
C LEU A 195 -11.02 17.39 9.28
N GLU A 196 -11.20 17.69 10.58
CA GLU A 196 -12.50 18.05 11.13
C GLU A 196 -13.00 19.40 10.56
N ALA A 197 -12.11 20.38 10.36
CA ALA A 197 -12.48 21.67 9.77
C ALA A 197 -12.92 21.56 8.29
N ASN A 198 -12.36 20.60 7.53
CA ASN A 198 -12.64 20.40 6.11
C ASN A 198 -13.63 19.26 5.82
N GLU A 199 -14.35 18.77 6.85
CA GLU A 199 -15.23 17.60 6.75
C GLU A 199 -16.24 17.70 5.60
N ASN A 200 -16.90 18.86 5.45
CA ASN A 200 -17.90 19.08 4.41
C ASN A 200 -17.30 18.95 3.00
N LEU A 201 -16.09 19.46 2.78
CA LEU A 201 -15.42 19.38 1.48
C LEU A 201 -15.00 17.93 1.17
N ILE A 202 -14.45 17.23 2.15
CA ILE A 202 -14.07 15.82 2.03
C ILE A 202 -15.29 14.97 1.66
N LYS A 203 -16.43 15.22 2.32
CA LYS A 203 -17.68 14.52 2.08
C LYS A 203 -18.18 14.70 0.64
N VAL A 204 -18.19 15.93 0.13
CA VAL A 204 -18.66 16.22 -1.23
C VAL A 204 -17.84 15.46 -2.28
N GLU A 205 -16.51 15.46 -2.15
CA GLU A 205 -15.64 14.74 -3.09
C GLU A 205 -15.78 13.22 -2.97
N ASN A 206 -15.99 12.69 -1.76
CA ASN A 206 -16.23 11.26 -1.55
C ASN A 206 -17.59 10.82 -2.12
N GLU A 207 -18.64 11.60 -1.94
CA GLU A 207 -19.96 11.33 -2.54
C GLU A 207 -19.89 11.33 -4.07
N ALA A 208 -19.08 12.21 -4.66
CA ALA A 208 -18.84 12.23 -6.11
C ALA A 208 -18.11 10.97 -6.61
N ASP A 209 -17.09 10.50 -5.90
CA ASP A 209 -16.41 9.23 -6.21
C ASP A 209 -17.35 8.02 -6.06
N VAL A 210 -18.14 7.97 -4.99
CA VAL A 210 -19.13 6.91 -4.74
C VAL A 210 -20.20 6.87 -5.84
N ALA A 211 -20.73 8.02 -6.23
CA ALA A 211 -21.72 8.13 -7.31
C ALA A 211 -21.13 7.70 -8.65
N ALA A 212 -19.90 8.12 -8.98
CA ALA A 212 -19.20 7.69 -10.18
C ALA A 212 -18.95 6.17 -10.18
N ALA A 213 -18.59 5.60 -9.04
CA ALA A 213 -18.36 4.16 -8.91
C ALA A 213 -19.66 3.34 -9.07
N GLN A 214 -20.77 3.85 -8.54
CA GLN A 214 -22.11 3.27 -8.73
C GLN A 214 -22.52 3.29 -10.21
N GLN A 215 -22.32 4.41 -10.90
CA GLN A 215 -22.62 4.54 -12.33
C GLN A 215 -21.75 3.65 -13.21
N ALA A 216 -20.49 3.43 -12.81
CA ALA A 216 -19.57 2.51 -13.50
C ALA A 216 -19.88 1.02 -13.26
N GLY A 217 -20.88 0.69 -12.43
CA GLY A 217 -21.29 -0.69 -12.17
C GLY A 217 -20.30 -1.48 -11.31
N HIS A 218 -19.53 -0.81 -10.43
CA HIS A 218 -18.66 -1.51 -9.49
C HIS A 218 -19.45 -2.31 -8.43
N ASP A 219 -18.85 -3.38 -7.92
CA ASP A 219 -19.47 -4.24 -6.91
C ASP A 219 -19.85 -3.48 -5.63
N THR A 220 -20.93 -3.92 -4.98
CA THR A 220 -21.42 -3.35 -3.72
C THR A 220 -20.37 -3.41 -2.59
N SER A 221 -19.50 -4.43 -2.59
CA SER A 221 -18.37 -4.57 -1.67
C SER A 221 -17.27 -3.53 -1.91
N LEU A 222 -17.02 -3.16 -3.17
CA LEU A 222 -16.07 -2.09 -3.48
C LEU A 222 -16.61 -0.74 -3.04
N ILE A 223 -17.87 -0.45 -3.39
CA ILE A 223 -18.56 0.79 -3.01
C ILE A 223 -18.64 0.94 -1.49
N SER A 224 -18.86 -0.14 -0.75
CA SER A 224 -18.93 -0.09 0.72
C SER A 224 -17.61 0.30 1.37
N ARG A 225 -16.47 -0.07 0.77
CA ARG A 225 -15.12 0.32 1.21
C ARG A 225 -14.75 1.75 0.78
N LEU A 226 -15.20 2.17 -0.40
CA LEU A 226 -14.94 3.50 -0.96
C LEU A 226 -15.66 4.60 -0.19
N ALA A 227 -16.91 4.33 0.21
CA ALA A 227 -17.72 5.27 0.96
C ALA A 227 -17.17 5.46 2.37
N LEU A 228 -16.92 6.71 2.74
CA LEU A 228 -16.65 7.10 4.13
C LEU A 228 -17.97 7.04 4.93
N LYS A 229 -18.40 5.82 5.27
CA LYS A 229 -19.69 5.55 5.93
C LYS A 229 -19.66 5.86 7.42
N PRO A 230 -20.80 6.31 8.00
CA PRO A 230 -20.98 6.22 9.44
C PRO A 230 -20.95 4.77 9.91
N GLY A 231 -20.43 4.54 11.13
CA GLY A 231 -20.60 3.27 11.82
C GLY A 231 -22.08 2.86 11.88
N LYS A 232 -22.35 1.54 11.84
CA LYS A 232 -23.70 0.95 11.93
C LYS A 232 -24.46 1.66 13.06
N ALA A 233 -25.50 2.42 12.72
CA ALA A 233 -26.31 3.32 13.57
C ALA A 233 -25.83 4.78 13.76
N ARG A 234 -25.85 5.57 12.67
CA ARG A 234 -26.50 6.91 12.62
C ARG A 234 -26.32 7.53 11.23
N LEU A 235 -27.37 8.20 10.75
CA LEU A 235 -27.32 9.13 9.63
C LEU A 235 -26.25 10.21 9.97
N HIS A 236 -25.11 10.23 9.27
CA HIS A 236 -24.18 11.36 9.01
C HIS A 236 -22.71 10.88 8.88
N CYS A 237 -22.01 11.22 7.77
CA CYS A 237 -20.56 10.97 7.56
C CYS A 237 -19.63 11.58 8.63
N ILE A 238 -20.15 12.45 9.52
CA ILE A 238 -19.45 13.09 10.65
C ILE A 238 -18.67 12.07 11.51
N VAL A 239 -19.20 10.86 11.68
CA VAL A 239 -18.67 9.89 12.64
C VAL A 239 -17.31 9.32 12.22
N GLN A 240 -17.03 9.14 10.91
CA GLN A 240 -15.78 8.48 10.48
C GLN A 240 -14.59 9.44 10.47
N ILE A 241 -14.77 10.70 10.01
CA ILE A 241 -13.70 11.71 10.08
C ILE A 241 -13.35 12.01 11.55
N SER A 242 -14.35 12.16 12.42
CA SER A 242 -14.11 12.32 13.86
C SER A 242 -13.41 11.10 14.48
N SER A 243 -13.77 9.88 14.05
CA SER A 243 -13.05 8.67 14.48
C SER A 243 -11.60 8.67 14.01
N LEU A 244 -11.32 9.04 12.76
CA LEU A 244 -9.96 9.15 12.24
C LEU A 244 -9.17 10.21 13.01
N ALA A 245 -9.74 11.40 13.21
CA ALA A 245 -9.13 12.46 13.99
C ALA A 245 -8.83 12.01 15.43
N LYS A 246 -9.74 11.27 16.07
CA LYS A 246 -9.51 10.67 17.39
C LYS A 246 -8.34 9.67 17.37
N SER A 247 -8.27 8.78 16.39
CA SER A 247 -7.14 7.84 16.23
C SER A 247 -5.81 8.58 16.02
N ILE A 248 -5.80 9.67 15.27
CA ILE A 248 -4.60 10.50 15.06
C ILE A 248 -4.17 11.15 16.38
N ARG A 249 -5.10 11.64 17.19
CA ARG A 249 -4.79 12.21 18.52
C ARG A 249 -4.20 11.15 19.45
N VAL A 250 -4.76 9.94 19.48
CA VAL A 250 -4.18 8.81 20.23
C VAL A 250 -2.75 8.53 19.77
N LEU A 251 -2.51 8.47 18.46
CA LEU A 251 -1.18 8.26 17.87
C LEU A 251 -0.20 9.38 18.24
N ALA A 252 -0.67 10.63 18.28
CA ALA A 252 0.12 11.79 18.63
C ALA A 252 0.60 11.77 20.10
N ASP A 253 -0.18 11.14 20.98
CA ASP A 253 0.11 11.02 22.42
C ASP A 253 0.84 9.73 22.79
N MET A 254 1.15 8.84 21.84
CA MET A 254 1.99 7.66 22.08
C MET A 254 3.40 8.06 22.52
N GLU A 255 4.11 7.16 23.22
CA GLU A 255 5.53 7.31 23.55
C GLU A 255 6.38 7.53 22.29
N GLU A 256 7.55 8.19 22.42
CA GLU A 256 8.38 8.58 21.28
C GLU A 256 9.05 7.38 20.61
N PRO A 257 8.59 6.90 19.44
CA PRO A 257 9.09 5.65 18.88
C PRO A 257 10.55 5.70 18.39
N ILE A 258 11.09 6.87 18.04
CA ILE A 258 12.38 7.02 17.38
C ILE A 258 13.50 7.28 18.40
N GLY A 259 14.56 6.49 18.31
CA GLY A 259 15.76 6.69 19.12
C GLY A 259 15.73 6.01 20.49
N HIS A 260 14.73 5.15 20.76
CA HIS A 260 14.72 4.32 21.97
C HIS A 260 15.93 3.40 22.00
N VAL A 261 16.66 3.42 23.12
CA VAL A 261 17.78 2.50 23.35
C VAL A 261 17.24 1.15 23.80
N LEU A 262 17.40 0.15 22.95
CA LEU A 262 16.94 -1.23 23.20
C LEU A 262 18.01 -2.07 23.91
N LYS A 263 19.27 -1.76 23.67
CA LYS A 263 20.42 -2.43 24.30
C LYS A 263 21.56 -1.45 24.46
N ARG A 264 22.24 -1.53 25.61
CA ARG A 264 23.43 -0.73 25.92
C ARG A 264 24.49 -1.63 26.54
N THR A 265 25.66 -1.66 25.94
CA THR A 265 26.76 -2.54 26.35
C THR A 265 28.08 -1.78 26.29
N GLU A 266 28.83 -1.78 27.37
CA GLU A 266 30.24 -1.41 27.34
C GLU A 266 31.01 -2.61 26.78
N LEU A 267 31.54 -2.46 25.56
CA LEU A 267 32.30 -3.53 24.91
C LEU A 267 33.69 -3.65 25.51
N ALA A 268 34.32 -2.52 25.82
CA ALA A 268 35.64 -2.37 26.44
C ALA A 268 35.67 -1.02 27.16
N ASP A 269 36.77 -0.72 27.87
CA ASP A 269 36.91 0.55 28.61
C ASP A 269 36.63 1.77 27.71
N GLY A 270 35.60 2.54 28.09
CA GLY A 270 35.15 3.72 27.34
C GLY A 270 34.58 3.45 25.94
N LEU A 271 34.35 2.19 25.57
CA LEU A 271 33.82 1.78 24.26
C LEU A 271 32.36 1.32 24.41
N ILE A 272 31.41 2.22 24.18
CA ILE A 272 29.99 2.03 24.46
C ILE A 272 29.24 1.73 23.16
N LEU A 273 28.56 0.58 23.11
CA LEU A 273 27.70 0.15 22.03
C LEU A 273 26.23 0.26 22.44
N GLU A 274 25.44 0.96 21.62
CA GLU A 274 24.00 1.15 21.79
C GLU A 274 23.24 0.61 20.57
N LYS A 275 22.16 -0.14 20.80
CA LYS A 275 21.18 -0.50 19.77
C LYS A 275 19.97 0.42 19.92
N THR A 276 19.66 1.22 18.92
CA THR A 276 18.57 2.21 18.97
C THR A 276 17.53 1.97 17.89
N THR A 277 16.25 2.28 18.16
CA THR A 277 15.21 2.33 17.12
C THR A 277 15.48 3.48 16.13
N CYS A 278 15.18 3.26 14.87
CA CYS A 278 15.20 4.30 13.82
C CYS A 278 14.14 3.98 12.75
N PRO A 279 13.68 4.96 11.95
CA PRO A 279 12.68 4.67 10.93
C PRO A 279 13.25 3.82 9.81
N LEU A 280 12.38 3.18 9.04
CA LEU A 280 12.78 2.42 7.85
C LEU A 280 13.37 3.34 6.77
N GLY A 281 12.74 4.49 6.53
CA GLY A 281 13.13 5.45 5.50
C GLY A 281 11.91 5.90 4.68
N VAL A 282 11.76 5.40 3.45
CA VAL A 282 10.66 5.72 2.54
C VAL A 282 9.73 4.52 2.35
N LEU A 283 8.45 4.75 2.57
CA LEU A 283 7.38 3.77 2.40
C LEU A 283 6.63 4.05 1.10
N LEU A 284 6.34 3.01 0.32
CA LEU A 284 5.41 3.05 -0.80
C LEU A 284 4.16 2.25 -0.44
N VAL A 285 3.02 2.93 -0.34
CA VAL A 285 1.76 2.28 0.01
C VAL A 285 0.79 2.34 -1.16
N ILE A 286 0.40 1.17 -1.65
CA ILE A 286 -0.49 1.00 -2.80
C ILE A 286 -1.80 0.41 -2.29
N PHE A 287 -2.91 1.13 -2.42
CA PHE A 287 -4.18 0.75 -1.81
C PHE A 287 -5.37 0.93 -2.76
N GLU A 288 -6.39 0.09 -2.58
CA GLU A 288 -7.62 0.09 -3.38
C GLU A 288 -8.84 0.43 -2.51
N SER A 289 -9.68 1.32 -3.03
CA SER A 289 -11.05 1.60 -2.58
C SER A 289 -11.18 1.88 -1.08
N ARG A 290 -10.15 2.47 -0.46
CA ARG A 290 -10.09 2.79 0.98
C ARG A 290 -9.45 4.16 1.22
N PRO A 291 -10.22 5.26 1.06
CA PRO A 291 -9.70 6.61 1.29
C PRO A 291 -9.34 6.87 2.76
N ASP A 292 -9.97 6.18 3.71
CA ASP A 292 -9.64 6.22 5.13
C ASP A 292 -8.21 5.71 5.43
N ALA A 293 -7.75 4.70 4.68
CA ALA A 293 -6.40 4.15 4.82
C ALA A 293 -5.32 5.21 4.55
N LEU A 294 -5.54 6.12 3.59
CA LEU A 294 -4.61 7.22 3.29
C LEU A 294 -4.27 8.01 4.55
N VAL A 295 -5.28 8.39 5.33
CA VAL A 295 -5.13 9.20 6.54
C VAL A 295 -4.38 8.44 7.63
N GLN A 296 -4.73 7.17 7.85
CA GLN A 296 -4.09 6.32 8.86
C GLN A 296 -2.60 6.11 8.54
N ILE A 297 -2.28 5.78 7.29
CA ILE A 297 -0.93 5.50 6.82
C ILE A 297 -0.06 6.77 6.87
N ALA A 298 -0.61 7.92 6.44
CA ALA A 298 0.06 9.21 6.55
C ALA A 298 0.43 9.54 8.00
N SER A 299 -0.51 9.34 8.91
CA SER A 299 -0.31 9.62 10.33
C SER A 299 0.74 8.70 10.95
N LEU A 300 0.70 7.39 10.63
CA LEU A 300 1.71 6.42 11.06
C LEU A 300 3.10 6.77 10.53
N ALA A 301 3.21 7.14 9.25
CA ALA A 301 4.48 7.54 8.64
C ALA A 301 5.09 8.78 9.31
N ILE A 302 4.27 9.79 9.59
CA ILE A 302 4.71 10.99 10.33
C ILE A 302 5.17 10.61 11.74
N ARG A 303 4.39 9.84 12.50
CA ARG A 303 4.74 9.47 13.87
C ARG A 303 6.05 8.68 13.94
N SER A 304 6.23 7.76 12.99
CA SER A 304 7.42 6.91 12.85
C SER A 304 8.57 7.57 12.12
N GLY A 305 8.45 8.81 11.62
CA GLY A 305 9.55 9.54 10.95
C GLY A 305 9.92 9.01 9.56
N ASN A 306 8.99 8.36 8.88
CA ASN A 306 9.16 7.84 7.52
C ASN A 306 8.65 8.84 6.47
N GLY A 307 9.31 8.86 5.31
CA GLY A 307 8.79 9.47 4.09
C GLY A 307 7.76 8.56 3.45
N LEU A 308 6.78 9.11 2.73
CA LEU A 308 5.65 8.34 2.25
C LEU A 308 5.31 8.67 0.80
N LEU A 309 5.14 7.63 -0.01
CA LEU A 309 4.53 7.65 -1.32
C LEU A 309 3.24 6.84 -1.28
N LEU A 310 2.16 7.45 -1.78
CA LEU A 310 0.82 6.86 -1.77
C LEU A 310 0.35 6.67 -3.20
N LYS A 311 -0.21 5.49 -3.49
CA LYS A 311 -0.93 5.23 -4.73
C LYS A 311 -2.29 4.63 -4.42
N GLY A 312 -3.32 5.47 -4.46
CA GLY A 312 -4.71 5.01 -4.32
C GLY A 312 -5.31 4.49 -5.63
N GLY A 313 -6.41 3.75 -5.52
CA GLY A 313 -7.21 3.29 -6.65
C GLY A 313 -7.85 4.44 -7.45
N LYS A 314 -8.18 4.18 -8.71
CA LYS A 314 -8.75 5.19 -9.64
C LYS A 314 -10.15 5.64 -9.23
N GLU A 315 -10.87 4.76 -8.54
CA GLU A 315 -12.22 4.94 -8.03
C GLU A 315 -12.30 5.92 -6.85
N ALA A 316 -11.19 6.15 -6.15
CA ALA A 316 -11.10 7.06 -5.00
C ALA A 316 -10.31 8.33 -5.34
N LYS A 317 -10.23 8.71 -6.62
CA LYS A 317 -9.31 9.75 -7.10
C LYS A 317 -9.58 11.10 -6.42
N ARG A 318 -10.85 11.51 -6.32
CA ARG A 318 -11.21 12.83 -5.75
C ARG A 318 -11.01 12.83 -4.24
N SER A 319 -11.47 11.77 -3.58
CA SER A 319 -11.31 11.53 -2.14
C SER A 319 -9.84 11.58 -1.72
N ASN A 320 -8.98 10.86 -2.44
CA ASN A 320 -7.54 10.83 -2.13
C ASN A 320 -6.88 12.18 -2.36
N ALA A 321 -7.28 12.92 -3.41
CA ALA A 321 -6.73 14.23 -3.70
C ALA A 321 -7.09 15.27 -2.62
N ILE A 322 -8.35 15.32 -2.17
CA ILE A 322 -8.76 16.25 -1.11
C ILE A 322 -8.13 15.88 0.23
N LEU A 323 -8.07 14.60 0.58
CA LEU A 323 -7.45 14.14 1.83
C LEU A 323 -5.94 14.41 1.84
N HIS A 324 -5.24 14.12 0.74
CA HIS A 324 -3.83 14.43 0.58
C HIS A 324 -3.57 15.92 0.74
N LYS A 325 -4.34 16.77 0.05
CA LYS A 325 -4.27 18.22 0.17
C LYS A 325 -4.41 18.68 1.63
N VAL A 326 -5.51 18.28 2.29
CA VAL A 326 -5.81 18.62 3.69
C VAL A 326 -4.68 18.21 4.64
N ILE A 327 -4.11 17.02 4.45
CA ILE A 327 -2.99 16.54 5.27
C ILE A 327 -1.73 17.36 5.01
N THR A 328 -1.38 17.61 3.74
CA THR A 328 -0.16 18.35 3.41
C THR A 328 -0.19 19.82 3.82
N GLU A 329 -1.38 20.44 3.83
CA GLU A 329 -1.57 21.82 4.31
C GLU A 329 -1.28 21.96 5.82
N ALA A 330 -1.45 20.89 6.60
CA ALA A 330 -1.10 20.87 8.02
C ALA A 330 0.39 20.62 8.29
N ILE A 331 1.18 20.26 7.27
CA ILE A 331 2.63 20.01 7.39
C ILE A 331 3.40 21.33 7.21
N PRO A 332 4.20 21.78 8.19
CA PRO A 332 4.99 23.00 8.05
C PRO A 332 6.00 22.93 6.91
N ASN A 333 6.22 24.05 6.22
CA ASN A 333 7.20 24.17 5.13
C ASN A 333 8.63 23.81 5.55
N THR A 334 8.97 23.90 6.84
CA THR A 334 10.27 23.51 7.39
C THR A 334 10.55 22.01 7.26
N VAL A 335 9.50 21.18 7.28
CA VAL A 335 9.59 19.72 7.07
C VAL A 335 9.76 19.41 5.57
N GLY A 336 9.01 20.16 4.75
CA GLY A 336 8.92 20.01 3.30
C GLY A 336 7.53 19.50 2.89
N GLU A 337 6.89 20.22 1.98
CA GLU A 337 5.56 19.90 1.41
C GLU A 337 5.50 18.50 0.77
N LYS A 338 6.67 17.92 0.45
CA LYS A 338 6.81 16.65 -0.26
C LYS A 338 7.14 15.45 0.65
N LEU A 339 6.94 15.57 1.95
CA LEU A 339 7.06 14.42 2.87
C LEU A 339 6.11 13.27 2.47
N ILE A 340 4.92 13.64 1.99
CA ILE A 340 3.88 12.73 1.54
C ILE A 340 3.59 13.02 0.06
N GLY A 341 3.99 12.11 -0.83
CA GLY A 341 3.69 12.19 -2.26
C GLY A 341 2.46 11.36 -2.63
N LEU A 342 1.55 11.91 -3.42
CA LEU A 342 0.41 11.19 -4.01
C LEU A 342 0.66 10.93 -5.50
N VAL A 343 0.84 9.66 -5.85
CA VAL A 343 1.03 9.20 -7.22
C VAL A 343 -0.36 9.08 -7.87
N THR A 344 -0.55 9.75 -9.01
CA THR A 344 -1.87 9.83 -9.67
C THR A 344 -2.01 8.86 -10.84
N SER A 345 -0.92 8.51 -11.53
CA SER A 345 -0.94 7.55 -12.65
C SER A 345 -0.68 6.12 -12.20
N ARG A 346 -1.36 5.15 -12.84
CA ARG A 346 -1.11 3.71 -12.64
C ARG A 346 0.18 3.26 -13.35
N GLU A 347 0.54 3.94 -14.44
CA GLU A 347 1.69 3.60 -15.29
C GLU A 347 3.02 3.82 -14.55
N GLU A 348 3.01 4.59 -13.47
CA GLU A 348 4.19 4.84 -12.63
C GLU A 348 4.48 3.71 -11.63
N ILE A 349 3.53 2.78 -11.38
CA ILE A 349 3.73 1.70 -10.40
C ILE A 349 4.94 0.81 -10.74
N PRO A 350 5.10 0.30 -11.99
CA PRO A 350 6.26 -0.52 -12.34
C PRO A 350 7.58 0.22 -12.18
N ASP A 351 7.61 1.53 -12.38
CA ASP A 351 8.81 2.34 -12.21
C ASP A 351 9.13 2.53 -10.72
N LEU A 352 8.12 2.82 -9.88
CA LEU A 352 8.27 2.89 -8.42
C LEU A 352 8.77 1.56 -7.82
N LEU A 353 8.26 0.43 -8.31
CA LEU A 353 8.65 -0.90 -7.82
C LEU A 353 10.08 -1.31 -8.20
N LYS A 354 10.77 -0.54 -9.05
CA LYS A 354 12.19 -0.72 -9.39
C LYS A 354 13.12 0.19 -8.59
N LEU A 355 12.60 1.05 -7.73
CA LEU A 355 13.39 2.00 -6.94
C LEU A 355 13.86 1.39 -5.61
N ASP A 356 14.46 0.20 -5.63
CA ASP A 356 15.04 -0.44 -4.43
C ASP A 356 16.25 0.32 -3.85
N ASP A 357 16.75 1.31 -4.57
CA ASP A 357 17.75 2.28 -4.09
C ASP A 357 17.15 3.40 -3.23
N LEU A 358 15.84 3.66 -3.33
CA LEU A 358 15.17 4.81 -2.70
C LEU A 358 14.01 4.45 -1.77
N ILE A 359 13.27 3.38 -2.07
CA ILE A 359 12.10 2.93 -1.34
C ILE A 359 12.49 1.73 -0.48
N ASP A 360 12.28 1.85 0.82
CA ASP A 360 12.75 0.87 1.80
C ASP A 360 11.68 -0.21 2.12
N LEU A 361 10.39 0.08 1.89
CA LEU A 361 9.29 -0.88 2.08
C LEU A 361 8.09 -0.59 1.18
N VAL A 362 7.48 -1.64 0.59
CA VAL A 362 6.19 -1.55 -0.13
C VAL A 362 5.07 -2.21 0.69
N ILE A 363 3.92 -1.55 0.79
CA ILE A 363 2.75 -2.05 1.53
C ILE A 363 1.52 -2.07 0.60
N PRO A 364 1.15 -3.23 0.05
CA PRO A 364 -0.09 -3.37 -0.70
C PRO A 364 -1.30 -3.57 0.23
N ARG A 365 -2.34 -2.75 0.05
CA ARG A 365 -3.62 -2.84 0.75
C ARG A 365 -4.77 -2.97 -0.26
N GLY A 366 -5.05 -4.19 -0.70
CA GLY A 366 -6.08 -4.44 -1.71
C GLY A 366 -6.37 -5.91 -1.87
N SER A 367 -6.79 -6.31 -3.07
CA SER A 367 -7.05 -7.71 -3.40
C SER A 367 -5.80 -8.60 -3.33
N ASN A 368 -5.99 -9.90 -3.08
CA ASN A 368 -4.94 -10.94 -3.10
C ASN A 368 -4.14 -10.92 -4.41
N LYS A 369 -4.83 -10.62 -5.53
CA LYS A 369 -4.22 -10.46 -6.86
C LYS A 369 -3.25 -9.28 -6.92
N LEU A 370 -3.63 -8.13 -6.36
CA LEU A 370 -2.75 -6.95 -6.31
C LEU A 370 -1.51 -7.24 -5.47
N VAL A 371 -1.70 -7.81 -4.27
CA VAL A 371 -0.60 -8.15 -3.35
C VAL A 371 0.38 -9.11 -4.03
N SER A 372 -0.14 -10.20 -4.59
CA SER A 372 0.67 -11.21 -5.29
C SER A 372 1.40 -10.63 -6.50
N GLN A 373 0.75 -9.74 -7.27
CA GLN A 373 1.39 -9.07 -8.39
C GLN A 373 2.57 -8.20 -7.93
N ILE A 374 2.38 -7.40 -6.88
CA ILE A 374 3.44 -6.54 -6.33
C ILE A 374 4.60 -7.38 -5.81
N GLN A 375 4.33 -8.42 -5.02
CA GLN A 375 5.35 -9.34 -4.48
C GLN A 375 6.22 -9.97 -5.58
N ASN A 376 5.63 -10.30 -6.72
CA ASN A 376 6.35 -10.89 -7.85
C ASN A 376 7.07 -9.87 -8.74
N SER A 377 6.82 -8.57 -8.57
CA SER A 377 7.28 -7.51 -9.49
C SER A 377 8.38 -6.61 -8.91
N THR A 378 8.78 -6.79 -7.65
CA THR A 378 9.74 -5.90 -6.98
C THR A 378 10.80 -6.66 -6.19
N LYS A 379 11.97 -6.03 -6.02
CA LYS A 379 13.01 -6.45 -5.07
C LYS A 379 12.89 -5.76 -3.72
N ILE A 380 12.06 -4.72 -3.63
CA ILE A 380 11.81 -3.99 -2.38
C ILE A 380 11.06 -4.94 -1.43
N PRO A 381 11.40 -4.99 -0.14
CA PRO A 381 10.63 -5.77 0.81
C PRO A 381 9.14 -5.39 0.78
N VAL A 382 8.26 -6.39 0.80
CA VAL A 382 6.80 -6.20 0.75
C VAL A 382 6.18 -6.65 2.06
N LEU A 383 5.44 -5.76 2.73
CA LEU A 383 4.70 -6.06 3.96
C LEU A 383 3.19 -6.12 3.66
N GLY A 384 2.60 -7.30 3.88
CA GLY A 384 1.18 -7.54 3.70
C GLY A 384 0.86 -9.03 3.79
N HIS A 385 -0.37 -9.39 3.46
CA HIS A 385 -0.79 -10.79 3.36
C HIS A 385 -1.49 -10.99 2.00
N ALA A 386 -1.26 -12.15 1.39
CA ALA A 386 -1.90 -12.50 0.13
C ALA A 386 -3.20 -13.28 0.33
N ASP A 387 -3.42 -13.92 1.50
CA ASP A 387 -4.59 -14.74 1.79
C ASP A 387 -5.06 -14.53 3.24
N GLY A 388 -6.36 -14.70 3.48
CA GLY A 388 -7.03 -14.50 4.79
C GLY A 388 -7.75 -15.75 5.33
N ILE A 389 -7.21 -16.96 5.11
CA ILE A 389 -7.88 -18.19 5.52
C ILE A 389 -7.76 -18.39 7.03
N CYS A 390 -8.82 -18.07 7.76
CA CYS A 390 -8.87 -18.12 9.23
C CYS A 390 -9.75 -19.28 9.70
N HIS A 391 -9.34 -19.92 10.81
CA HIS A 391 -10.05 -21.07 11.38
C HIS A 391 -10.63 -20.75 12.76
N VAL A 392 -11.78 -21.36 13.07
CA VAL A 392 -12.26 -21.51 14.44
C VAL A 392 -12.38 -22.99 14.73
N TYR A 393 -11.71 -23.46 15.79
CA TYR A 393 -11.78 -24.82 16.28
C TYR A 393 -12.66 -24.89 17.54
N VAL A 394 -13.70 -25.73 17.52
CA VAL A 394 -14.57 -25.96 18.68
C VAL A 394 -14.23 -27.32 19.29
N ASP A 395 -13.66 -27.29 20.50
CA ASP A 395 -13.26 -28.47 21.26
C ASP A 395 -14.48 -29.23 21.83
N LYS A 396 -14.29 -30.52 22.16
CA LYS A 396 -15.34 -31.37 22.74
C LYS A 396 -15.92 -30.86 24.06
N LEU A 397 -15.15 -30.10 24.85
CA LEU A 397 -15.58 -29.53 26.14
C LEU A 397 -15.96 -28.04 26.03
N ALA A 398 -16.09 -27.50 24.81
CA ALA A 398 -16.46 -26.11 24.62
C ALA A 398 -17.85 -25.79 25.19
N ASN A 399 -17.98 -24.65 25.86
CA ASN A 399 -19.29 -24.06 26.14
C ASN A 399 -19.99 -23.69 24.82
N MET A 400 -21.09 -24.37 24.51
CA MET A 400 -21.77 -24.23 23.22
C MET A 400 -22.40 -22.85 22.99
N ASP A 401 -22.86 -22.16 24.03
CA ASP A 401 -23.41 -20.81 23.89
C ASP A 401 -22.31 -19.78 23.58
N MET A 402 -21.12 -19.97 24.16
CA MET A 402 -19.94 -19.20 23.79
C MET A 402 -19.49 -19.53 22.37
N ALA A 403 -19.43 -20.80 22.01
CA ALA A 403 -19.04 -21.24 20.67
C ALA A 403 -19.93 -20.63 19.58
N LYS A 404 -21.26 -20.68 19.75
CA LYS A 404 -22.22 -20.06 18.82
C LYS A 404 -21.94 -18.57 18.60
N ARG A 405 -21.78 -17.80 19.69
CA ARG A 405 -21.52 -16.35 19.60
C ARG A 405 -20.20 -16.05 18.88
N ILE A 406 -19.14 -16.79 19.20
CA ILE A 406 -17.82 -16.60 18.58
C ILE A 406 -17.86 -16.96 17.10
N VAL A 407 -18.45 -18.11 16.74
CA VAL A 407 -18.53 -18.60 15.36
C VAL A 407 -19.37 -17.66 14.49
N LEU A 408 -20.51 -17.18 15.01
CA LEU A 408 -21.36 -16.20 14.32
C LEU A 408 -20.61 -14.88 14.09
N ASP A 409 -20.02 -14.31 15.15
CA ASP A 409 -19.30 -13.03 15.03
C ASP A 409 -18.12 -13.15 14.06
N ALA A 410 -17.36 -14.24 14.17
CA ALA A 410 -16.20 -14.51 13.33
C ALA A 410 -16.54 -14.54 11.83
N LYS A 411 -17.78 -14.90 11.44
CA LYS A 411 -18.21 -14.91 10.03
C LYS A 411 -19.08 -13.73 9.62
N ILE A 412 -20.07 -13.37 10.42
CA ILE A 412 -21.19 -12.52 10.00
C ILE A 412 -20.90 -11.03 10.24
N ASP A 413 -20.04 -10.65 11.19
CA ASP A 413 -19.76 -9.24 11.50
C ASP A 413 -19.31 -8.46 10.24
N TYR A 414 -18.33 -9.02 9.54
CA TYR A 414 -17.79 -8.49 8.28
C TYR A 414 -17.19 -9.60 7.41
N PRO A 415 -18.01 -10.29 6.57
CA PRO A 415 -17.61 -11.51 5.87
C PRO A 415 -16.51 -11.37 4.82
N SER A 416 -16.23 -10.14 4.37
CA SER A 416 -15.16 -9.82 3.40
C SER A 416 -13.90 -9.27 4.06
N ALA A 417 -13.79 -9.35 5.39
CA ALA A 417 -12.56 -9.09 6.11
C ALA A 417 -11.61 -10.29 5.99
N CYS A 418 -10.31 -10.02 5.88
CA CYS A 418 -9.27 -11.06 5.80
C CYS A 418 -9.08 -11.89 7.08
N ASN A 419 -9.71 -11.48 8.18
CA ASN A 419 -9.73 -12.20 9.46
C ASN A 419 -11.12 -12.81 9.75
N ALA A 420 -12.03 -12.81 8.77
CA ALA A 420 -13.29 -13.53 8.90
C ALA A 420 -13.01 -15.04 8.86
N MET A 421 -13.75 -15.81 9.65
CA MET A 421 -13.64 -17.26 9.62
C MET A 421 -13.97 -17.80 8.23
N GLU A 422 -13.10 -18.64 7.68
CA GLU A 422 -13.35 -19.34 6.41
C GLU A 422 -13.60 -20.83 6.63
N THR A 423 -13.01 -21.41 7.67
CA THR A 423 -13.19 -22.82 8.03
C THR A 423 -13.53 -22.98 9.51
N LEU A 424 -14.64 -23.66 9.78
CA LEU A 424 -15.03 -24.12 11.11
C LEU A 424 -14.59 -25.57 11.30
N LEU A 425 -13.69 -25.81 12.25
CA LEU A 425 -13.25 -27.13 12.67
C LEU A 425 -14.00 -27.54 13.94
N VAL A 426 -14.54 -28.75 13.95
CA VAL A 426 -15.36 -29.25 15.06
C VAL A 426 -14.83 -30.58 15.54
N HIS A 427 -14.63 -30.73 16.85
CA HIS A 427 -14.20 -32.02 17.42
C HIS A 427 -15.25 -33.11 17.16
N LYS A 428 -14.81 -34.32 16.78
CA LYS A 428 -15.67 -35.49 16.49
C LYS A 428 -16.71 -35.87 17.55
N GLU A 429 -16.51 -35.52 18.83
CA GLU A 429 -17.50 -35.83 19.87
C GLU A 429 -18.73 -34.91 19.78
N LEU A 430 -18.56 -33.69 19.24
CA LEU A 430 -19.65 -32.76 19.00
C LEU A 430 -20.58 -33.21 17.87
N LEU A 431 -20.12 -34.12 17.02
CA LEU A 431 -20.98 -34.83 16.07
C LEU A 431 -21.98 -35.74 16.81
N LYS A 432 -21.53 -36.42 17.87
CA LYS A 432 -22.33 -37.41 18.60
C LYS A 432 -23.34 -36.77 19.55
N ASN A 433 -22.95 -35.66 20.19
CA ASN A 433 -23.80 -34.98 21.18
C ASN A 433 -24.76 -33.93 20.56
N GLY A 434 -24.73 -33.75 19.23
CA GLY A 434 -25.58 -32.80 18.52
C GLY A 434 -25.04 -31.37 18.43
N GLY A 435 -23.91 -31.04 19.07
CA GLY A 435 -23.33 -29.70 19.06
C GLY A 435 -22.98 -29.19 17.66
N LEU A 436 -22.56 -30.05 16.74
CA LEU A 436 -22.35 -29.68 15.33
C LEU A 436 -23.66 -29.23 14.66
N ASN A 437 -24.77 -29.91 14.93
CA ASN A 437 -26.07 -29.55 14.37
C ASN A 437 -26.52 -28.18 14.89
N GLU A 438 -26.30 -27.90 16.18
CA GLU A 438 -26.61 -26.59 16.76
C GLU A 438 -25.81 -25.47 16.07
N LEU A 439 -24.52 -25.67 15.80
CA LEU A 439 -23.69 -24.69 15.08
C LEU A 439 -24.13 -24.50 13.62
N ILE A 440 -24.49 -25.59 12.93
CA ILE A 440 -25.00 -25.53 11.55
C ILE A 440 -26.31 -24.76 11.50
N VAL A 441 -27.26 -25.08 12.39
CA VAL A 441 -28.55 -24.40 12.48
C VAL A 441 -28.33 -22.92 12.77
N GLU A 442 -27.49 -22.58 13.73
CA GLU A 442 -27.22 -21.19 14.09
C GLU A 442 -26.62 -20.39 12.92
N LEU A 443 -25.69 -20.97 12.16
CA LEU A 443 -25.09 -20.33 10.97
C LEU A 443 -26.07 -20.18 9.79
N GLN A 444 -27.02 -21.10 9.65
CA GLN A 444 -28.02 -21.10 8.57
C GLN A 444 -29.27 -20.29 8.92
N CYS A 445 -29.58 -20.13 10.21
CA CYS A 445 -30.72 -19.36 10.67
C CYS A 445 -30.56 -17.87 10.30
N GLU A 446 -31.64 -17.29 9.77
CA GLU A 446 -31.71 -15.87 9.47
C GLU A 446 -31.65 -15.06 10.78
N VAL A 447 -30.46 -14.57 11.15
CA VAL A 447 -30.33 -13.69 12.30
C VAL A 447 -30.90 -12.31 11.95
N LEU A 448 -32.17 -12.08 12.30
CA LEU A 448 -32.70 -10.75 12.55
C LEU A 448 -31.90 -10.13 13.71
N PHE A 449 -31.01 -9.19 13.41
CA PHE A 449 -30.29 -8.42 14.43
C PHE A 449 -31.30 -7.78 15.40
N GLN A 450 -31.24 -8.21 16.66
CA GLN A 450 -32.06 -7.73 17.77
C GLN A 450 -31.54 -6.35 18.21
N LEU A 451 -32.43 -5.34 18.19
CA LEU A 451 -32.18 -4.01 18.76
C LEU A 451 -32.32 -4.05 20.30
N ASP A 452 -31.36 -3.39 20.95
CA ASP A 452 -31.26 -2.94 22.34
C ASP A 452 -32.37 -3.32 23.35
N PHE A 453 -31.97 -4.09 24.36
CA PHE A 453 -32.73 -4.31 25.59
C PHE A 453 -32.53 -3.13 26.56
N HIS A 454 -33.17 -1.99 26.30
CA HIS A 454 -33.39 -0.97 27.33
C HIS A 454 -34.67 -0.15 27.12
N SER A 455 -35.84 -0.78 27.27
CA SER A 455 -37.01 -0.08 27.83
C SER A 455 -38.09 -1.08 28.26
N ARG A 456 -38.30 -1.20 29.57
CA ARG A 456 -39.52 -1.81 30.12
C ARG A 456 -40.70 -0.86 29.85
N LYS A 457 -41.38 -1.05 28.71
CA LYS A 457 -42.81 -0.79 28.44
C LYS A 457 -43.00 -0.51 26.95
N CYS A 458 -43.52 -1.49 26.21
CA CYS A 458 -44.61 -1.33 25.22
C CYS A 458 -44.79 -2.63 24.42
N ASN A 459 -45.96 -3.25 24.56
CA ASN A 459 -46.46 -4.29 23.66
C ASN A 459 -46.84 -3.65 22.31
N ILE A 460 -46.01 -3.77 21.28
CA ILE A 460 -46.47 -3.70 19.89
C ILE A 460 -45.76 -4.81 19.11
N LEU A 461 -46.54 -5.83 18.78
CA LEU A 461 -46.22 -6.88 17.83
C LEU A 461 -46.02 -6.23 16.45
N LYS A 462 -44.79 -6.09 15.99
CA LYS A 462 -44.47 -5.62 14.63
C LYS A 462 -43.92 -6.80 13.83
N LEU A 463 -44.83 -7.48 13.14
CA LEU A 463 -44.53 -8.49 12.13
C LEU A 463 -43.84 -7.77 10.95
N TYR A 464 -42.52 -7.84 10.87
CA TYR A 464 -41.78 -7.37 9.70
C TYR A 464 -41.64 -8.51 8.70
N LEU A 465 -42.19 -8.27 7.51
CA LEU A 465 -42.07 -9.09 6.32
C LEU A 465 -40.59 -9.20 5.94
N CYS A 466 -40.02 -10.41 5.99
CA CYS A 466 -38.64 -10.69 5.63
C CYS A 466 -38.47 -10.57 4.10
N ALA A 467 -37.74 -9.54 3.66
CA ALA A 467 -37.26 -9.43 2.30
C ALA A 467 -35.80 -9.93 2.26
N SER A 468 -35.64 -11.24 2.05
CA SER A 468 -34.49 -11.91 1.42
C SER A 468 -33.08 -11.43 1.80
N VAL A 469 -32.50 -11.98 2.87
CA VAL A 469 -31.04 -12.13 3.04
C VAL A 469 -30.77 -13.56 3.49
N ALA A 470 -30.09 -14.35 2.67
CA ALA A 470 -29.78 -15.75 2.95
C ALA A 470 -28.80 -15.90 4.12
N GLY A 471 -28.99 -16.93 4.96
CA GLY A 471 -28.03 -17.37 5.98
C GLY A 471 -26.67 -17.79 5.40
N VAL A 472 -25.71 -18.15 6.25
CA VAL A 472 -24.36 -18.52 5.78
C VAL A 472 -24.43 -19.78 4.91
N SER A 473 -23.90 -19.70 3.70
CA SER A 473 -23.79 -20.85 2.78
C SER A 473 -22.69 -21.79 3.26
N LEU A 474 -23.08 -23.00 3.66
CA LEU A 474 -22.16 -23.98 4.24
C LEU A 474 -21.66 -24.96 3.19
N TYR A 475 -20.35 -25.22 3.22
CA TYR A 475 -19.71 -26.27 2.43
C TYR A 475 -19.08 -27.30 3.36
N GLY A 476 -19.25 -28.58 3.06
CA GLY A 476 -18.68 -29.65 3.86
C GLY A 476 -17.29 -30.03 3.37
N GLY A 477 -16.33 -30.19 4.27
CA GLY A 477 -15.14 -30.97 3.97
C GLY A 477 -15.48 -32.48 3.81
N PRO A 478 -14.52 -33.36 3.45
CA PRO A 478 -14.78 -34.77 3.21
C PRO A 478 -15.64 -35.49 4.25
N ARG A 479 -15.45 -35.27 5.57
CA ARG A 479 -16.26 -36.01 6.56
C ARG A 479 -17.67 -35.40 6.68
N VAL A 480 -17.77 -34.08 6.74
CA VAL A 480 -19.07 -33.39 6.87
C VAL A 480 -19.96 -33.58 5.64
N SER A 481 -19.40 -33.49 4.43
CA SER A 481 -20.16 -33.66 3.19
C SER A 481 -20.78 -35.06 3.08
N SER A 482 -20.04 -36.11 3.46
CA SER A 482 -20.56 -37.48 3.48
C SER A 482 -21.63 -37.72 4.55
N LEU A 483 -21.57 -37.03 5.68
CA LEU A 483 -22.49 -37.25 6.81
C LEU A 483 -23.79 -36.44 6.70
N PHE A 484 -23.72 -35.21 6.19
CA PHE A 484 -24.84 -34.25 6.21
C PHE A 484 -25.42 -33.93 4.83
N ASN A 485 -24.92 -34.57 3.77
CA ASN A 485 -25.31 -34.29 2.37
C ASN A 485 -25.17 -32.79 2.01
N ILE A 486 -24.17 -32.12 2.61
CA ILE A 486 -23.82 -30.74 2.31
C ILE A 486 -22.88 -30.73 1.10
N THR A 487 -23.05 -29.73 0.22
CA THR A 487 -22.17 -29.51 -0.93
C THR A 487 -20.71 -29.52 -0.51
N LYS A 488 -19.91 -30.37 -1.15
CA LYS A 488 -18.49 -30.48 -0.84
C LYS A 488 -17.75 -29.18 -1.17
N ALA A 489 -16.89 -28.72 -0.26
CA ALA A 489 -16.00 -27.60 -0.53
C ALA A 489 -15.04 -27.94 -1.68
N HIS A 490 -14.83 -26.98 -2.59
CA HIS A 490 -13.89 -27.17 -3.71
C HIS A 490 -12.45 -27.36 -3.22
N SER A 491 -12.07 -26.66 -2.16
CA SER A 491 -10.74 -26.70 -1.54
C SER A 491 -10.82 -26.12 -0.13
N PHE A 492 -10.01 -26.62 0.80
CA PHE A 492 -9.81 -25.96 2.10
C PHE A 492 -8.99 -24.67 2.00
N HIS A 493 -8.37 -24.41 0.84
CA HIS A 493 -7.61 -23.20 0.55
C HIS A 493 -8.48 -22.08 -0.06
N HIS A 494 -9.80 -22.14 0.10
CA HIS A 494 -10.72 -21.20 -0.52
C HIS A 494 -11.12 -20.08 0.45
N GLU A 495 -10.79 -18.84 0.11
CA GLU A 495 -11.23 -17.65 0.84
C GLU A 495 -12.53 -17.13 0.21
N TYR A 496 -13.65 -17.31 0.92
CA TYR A 496 -14.98 -17.02 0.37
C TYR A 496 -15.28 -15.53 0.26
N ASN A 497 -14.71 -14.69 1.14
CA ASN A 497 -14.92 -13.24 1.15
C ASN A 497 -16.42 -12.83 1.15
N SER A 498 -17.30 -13.70 1.62
CA SER A 498 -18.75 -13.60 1.52
C SER A 498 -19.42 -14.39 2.63
N MET A 499 -20.76 -14.41 2.66
CA MET A 499 -21.56 -15.18 3.63
C MET A 499 -21.51 -16.68 3.33
N ALA A 500 -20.31 -17.27 3.31
CA ALA A 500 -20.06 -18.68 3.08
C ALA A 500 -18.84 -19.17 3.87
N CYS A 501 -18.84 -20.43 4.31
CA CYS A 501 -17.68 -21.05 4.97
C CYS A 501 -17.66 -22.57 4.77
N THR A 502 -16.49 -23.17 5.03
CA THR A 502 -16.32 -24.62 5.11
C THR A 502 -16.49 -25.12 6.55
N ILE A 503 -17.08 -26.29 6.72
CA ILE A 503 -17.13 -27.01 8.01
C ILE A 503 -16.46 -28.38 7.85
N GLU A 504 -15.59 -28.74 8.78
CA GLU A 504 -14.94 -30.05 8.83
C GLU A 504 -14.86 -30.60 10.27
N VAL A 505 -14.90 -31.92 10.41
CA VAL A 505 -14.78 -32.64 11.68
C VAL A 505 -13.36 -33.17 11.86
N VAL A 506 -12.74 -32.86 12.98
CA VAL A 506 -11.39 -33.31 13.35
C VAL A 506 -11.41 -34.21 14.58
N ASP A 507 -10.40 -35.06 14.73
CA ASP A 507 -10.39 -36.09 15.77
C ASP A 507 -10.10 -35.54 17.17
N ASP A 508 -9.25 -34.52 17.25
CA ASP A 508 -8.80 -33.82 18.47
C ASP A 508 -8.10 -32.49 18.10
N VAL A 509 -7.49 -31.84 19.10
CA VAL A 509 -6.77 -30.56 18.94
C VAL A 509 -5.53 -30.69 18.06
N HIS A 510 -4.82 -31.82 18.07
CA HIS A 510 -3.64 -32.01 17.23
C HIS A 510 -4.03 -32.15 15.76
N ALA A 511 -5.13 -32.85 15.48
CA ALA A 511 -5.70 -32.90 14.14
C ALA A 511 -6.20 -31.52 13.66
N ALA A 512 -6.72 -30.67 14.56
CA ALA A 512 -7.05 -29.28 14.24
C ALA A 512 -5.79 -28.46 13.87
N ILE A 513 -4.73 -28.55 14.67
CA ILE A 513 -3.45 -27.86 14.42
C ILE A 513 -2.87 -28.31 13.07
N GLU A 514 -2.82 -29.63 12.82
CA GLU A 514 -2.35 -30.19 11.55
C GLU A 514 -3.19 -29.70 10.37
N HIS A 515 -4.51 -29.61 10.53
CA HIS A 515 -5.39 -29.06 9.50
C HIS A 515 -5.04 -27.61 9.19
N ILE A 516 -4.90 -26.75 10.22
CA ILE A 516 -4.57 -25.34 10.06
C ILE A 516 -3.21 -25.19 9.33
N HIS A 517 -2.20 -25.93 9.76
CA HIS A 517 -0.86 -25.89 9.15
C HIS A 517 -0.85 -26.40 7.71
N ARG A 518 -1.68 -27.39 7.38
CA ARG A 518 -1.77 -27.96 6.03
C ARG A 518 -2.59 -27.09 5.07
N HIS A 519 -3.65 -26.47 5.56
CA HIS A 519 -4.69 -25.87 4.72
C HIS A 519 -4.73 -24.35 4.74
N GLY A 520 -3.97 -23.69 5.61
CA GLY A 520 -4.03 -22.24 5.68
C GLY A 520 -3.57 -21.48 4.43
N ARG A 521 -2.81 -22.04 3.47
CA ARG A 521 -2.24 -21.25 2.34
C ARG A 521 -2.57 -21.80 0.95
N GLN A 522 -2.79 -20.93 -0.05
CA GLN A 522 -2.75 -21.30 -1.47
C GLN A 522 -1.28 -21.42 -1.95
N ASN A 523 -0.88 -22.56 -2.50
CA ASN A 523 0.52 -22.89 -2.86
C ASN A 523 1.26 -21.84 -3.73
N SER A 524 2.54 -21.60 -3.41
CA SER A 524 3.60 -21.41 -4.42
C SER A 524 4.83 -22.26 -4.06
N ILE A 525 4.96 -23.41 -4.71
CA ILE A 525 6.03 -24.41 -4.53
C ILE A 525 7.27 -23.99 -5.37
N SER A 526 7.83 -22.80 -5.14
CA SER A 526 9.06 -22.36 -5.81
C SER A 526 10.27 -22.18 -4.88
N SER A 527 10.05 -21.98 -3.57
CA SER A 527 11.15 -21.82 -2.60
C SER A 527 11.52 -23.11 -1.85
N PHE A 528 10.85 -24.22 -2.15
CA PHE A 528 11.02 -25.50 -1.44
C PHE A 528 12.40 -26.14 -1.66
N TYR A 529 13.02 -25.95 -2.84
CA TYR A 529 14.30 -26.59 -3.17
C TYR A 529 15.52 -25.95 -2.48
N LEU A 530 15.47 -24.65 -2.14
CA LEU A 530 16.62 -23.98 -1.52
C LEU A 530 16.69 -24.24 0.00
N TYR A 531 15.54 -24.33 0.67
CA TYR A 531 15.47 -24.68 2.10
C TYR A 531 15.87 -26.14 2.37
N LEU A 532 15.48 -27.08 1.49
CA LEU A 532 15.83 -28.49 1.63
C LEU A 532 17.35 -28.75 1.43
N PHE A 533 18.02 -27.95 0.59
CA PHE A 533 19.45 -28.14 0.31
C PHE A 533 20.36 -27.66 1.45
N ILE A 534 19.97 -26.60 2.18
CA ILE A 534 20.76 -26.06 3.30
C ILE A 534 20.58 -26.90 4.57
N PHE A 535 19.39 -27.48 4.81
CA PHE A 535 19.11 -28.19 6.06
C PHE A 535 19.58 -29.65 6.09
N CYS A 536 19.69 -30.32 4.93
CA CYS A 536 20.20 -31.70 4.83
C CYS A 536 21.69 -31.86 5.19
N LEU A 537 22.44 -30.77 5.40
CA LEU A 537 23.86 -30.81 5.77
C LEU A 537 24.12 -30.96 7.28
N PHE A 538 23.10 -30.95 8.16
CA PHE A 538 23.34 -30.82 9.61
C PHE A 538 22.58 -31.75 10.58
N ILE A 539 21.75 -32.69 10.13
CA ILE A 539 21.01 -33.56 11.07
C ILE A 539 21.16 -35.04 10.71
N ASN A 540 21.67 -35.84 11.65
CA ASN A 540 21.94 -37.28 11.53
C ASN A 540 20.83 -38.18 12.13
N GLU A 541 19.67 -37.63 12.49
CA GLU A 541 18.55 -38.44 13.02
C GLU A 541 17.25 -38.20 12.24
N ILE A 542 16.65 -39.31 11.78
CA ILE A 542 15.55 -39.35 10.79
C ILE A 542 14.18 -38.98 11.40
N ASN A 543 14.03 -39.01 12.73
CA ASN A 543 12.72 -38.85 13.38
C ASN A 543 12.33 -37.38 13.67
N ASP A 544 13.29 -36.47 13.89
CA ASP A 544 12.98 -35.04 14.13
C ASP A 544 12.69 -34.26 12.83
N ILE A 545 13.04 -34.85 11.69
CA ILE A 545 12.89 -34.25 10.36
C ILE A 545 11.40 -34.24 9.91
N TYR A 546 10.59 -35.22 10.33
CA TYR A 546 9.18 -35.31 9.92
C TYR A 546 8.28 -34.24 10.56
N ILE A 547 8.58 -33.83 11.79
CA ILE A 547 7.79 -32.81 12.51
C ILE A 547 8.13 -31.40 11.99
N TYR A 548 9.39 -31.14 11.61
CA TYR A 548 9.81 -29.81 11.14
C TYR A 548 9.43 -29.53 9.67
N ILE A 549 9.33 -30.55 8.83
CA ILE A 549 9.01 -30.40 7.39
C ILE A 549 7.52 -30.12 7.13
N TYR A 550 6.61 -30.47 8.05
CA TYR A 550 5.15 -30.28 7.87
C TYR A 550 4.63 -28.88 8.28
N ASN A 551 5.40 -28.08 9.02
CA ASN A 551 4.93 -26.82 9.63
C ASN A 551 5.01 -25.56 8.74
N ILE A 552 5.18 -25.70 7.41
CA ILE A 552 5.66 -24.57 6.60
C ILE A 552 4.55 -23.75 5.89
N PHE A 553 3.26 -24.14 5.88
CA PHE A 553 2.31 -23.48 4.96
C PHE A 553 0.88 -23.25 5.47
N CYS A 554 0.72 -22.32 6.42
CA CYS A 554 -0.56 -21.65 6.73
C CYS A 554 -0.61 -20.23 6.09
N SER A 555 -1.80 -19.63 5.90
CA SER A 555 -1.99 -18.17 5.66
C SER A 555 -1.33 -17.42 6.81
N ALA A 556 -1.31 -18.09 7.98
CA ALA A 556 -0.79 -17.64 9.23
C ALA A 556 -1.41 -16.31 9.63
N HIS A 557 -2.70 -16.12 9.34
CA HIS A 557 -3.42 -14.89 9.66
C HIS A 557 -3.95 -14.91 11.09
N THR A 558 -5.15 -15.47 11.29
CA THR A 558 -5.78 -15.54 12.61
C THR A 558 -6.50 -16.87 12.80
N ASP A 559 -6.24 -17.55 13.92
CA ASP A 559 -6.95 -18.78 14.25
C ASP A 559 -7.41 -18.76 15.71
N CYS A 560 -8.54 -19.40 16.00
CA CYS A 560 -9.15 -19.39 17.32
C CYS A 560 -9.51 -20.80 17.77
N ILE A 561 -9.29 -21.10 19.06
CA ILE A 561 -9.88 -22.24 19.75
C ILE A 561 -10.99 -21.78 20.70
N VAL A 562 -12.11 -22.50 20.70
CA VAL A 562 -13.15 -22.44 21.73
C VAL A 562 -13.06 -23.70 22.57
N ALA A 563 -12.64 -23.56 23.83
CA ALA A 563 -12.44 -24.66 24.76
C ALA A 563 -12.53 -24.18 26.22
N ASP A 564 -13.17 -24.98 27.10
CA ASP A 564 -13.10 -24.78 28.54
C ASP A 564 -11.90 -25.52 29.18
N ASP A 565 -11.36 -26.53 28.48
CA ASP A 565 -10.14 -27.22 28.88
C ASP A 565 -8.91 -26.34 28.64
N ARG A 566 -8.26 -25.94 29.73
CA ARG A 566 -7.10 -25.05 29.70
C ARG A 566 -5.88 -25.72 29.06
N GLU A 567 -5.63 -27.01 29.30
CA GLU A 567 -4.44 -27.66 28.74
C GLU A 567 -4.55 -27.75 27.22
N VAL A 568 -5.74 -28.08 26.72
CA VAL A 568 -6.03 -28.09 25.27
C VAL A 568 -5.90 -26.70 24.66
N ALA A 569 -6.41 -25.66 25.34
CA ALA A 569 -6.26 -24.29 24.90
C ALA A 569 -4.79 -23.85 24.80
N GLU A 570 -3.98 -24.15 25.83
CA GLU A 570 -2.55 -23.81 25.84
C GLU A 570 -1.79 -24.57 24.75
N VAL A 571 -2.10 -25.85 24.51
CA VAL A 571 -1.52 -26.62 23.39
C VAL A 571 -1.80 -25.93 22.06
N PHE A 572 -3.04 -25.49 21.82
CA PHE A 572 -3.41 -24.78 20.60
C PHE A 572 -2.68 -23.44 20.47
N LEU A 573 -2.68 -22.62 21.52
CA LEU A 573 -2.02 -21.30 21.54
C LEU A 573 -0.50 -21.39 21.25
N HIS A 574 0.17 -22.45 21.72
CA HIS A 574 1.61 -22.60 21.53
C HIS A 574 1.99 -23.27 20.21
N GLN A 575 1.14 -24.15 19.65
CA GLN A 575 1.50 -24.94 18.45
C GLN A 575 0.94 -24.36 17.14
N VAL A 576 -0.13 -23.56 17.18
CA VAL A 576 -0.62 -22.88 15.97
C VAL A 576 0.34 -21.74 15.61
N ASP A 577 0.85 -21.77 14.39
CA ASP A 577 1.86 -20.80 13.92
C ASP A 577 1.21 -19.74 13.02
N SER A 578 0.30 -18.98 13.61
CA SER A 578 -0.41 -17.87 12.97
C SER A 578 0.02 -16.53 13.56
N ALA A 579 -0.23 -15.44 12.85
CA ALA A 579 0.13 -14.10 13.29
C ALA A 579 -0.66 -13.68 14.54
N ALA A 580 -1.88 -14.18 14.68
CA ALA A 580 -2.66 -14.10 15.91
C ALA A 580 -3.32 -15.46 16.20
N VAL A 581 -3.22 -15.91 17.45
CA VAL A 581 -3.88 -17.13 17.93
C VAL A 581 -4.71 -16.77 19.16
N PHE A 582 -6.00 -17.12 19.13
CA PHE A 582 -6.96 -16.71 20.14
C PHE A 582 -7.56 -17.90 20.88
N HIS A 583 -7.89 -17.68 22.16
CA HIS A 583 -8.67 -18.61 22.98
C HIS A 583 -9.96 -17.91 23.39
N ASN A 584 -11.10 -18.53 23.09
CA ASN A 584 -12.43 -18.05 23.46
C ASN A 584 -12.72 -16.60 23.00
N ALA A 585 -12.16 -16.19 21.85
CA ALA A 585 -12.38 -14.86 21.28
C ALA A 585 -12.48 -14.92 19.75
N SER A 586 -13.35 -14.08 19.17
CA SER A 586 -13.56 -14.02 17.72
C SER A 586 -12.28 -13.65 16.95
N THR A 587 -12.07 -14.25 15.78
CA THR A 587 -10.96 -13.92 14.87
C THR A 587 -11.01 -12.45 14.40
N ARG A 588 -12.17 -11.80 14.48
CA ARG A 588 -12.41 -10.38 14.18
C ARG A 588 -11.68 -9.42 15.11
N PHE A 589 -11.19 -9.90 16.26
CA PHE A 589 -10.34 -9.11 17.15
C PHE A 589 -8.95 -8.81 16.58
N CYS A 590 -8.47 -9.56 15.57
CA CYS A 590 -7.19 -9.33 14.92
C CYS A 590 -7.22 -8.07 14.04
N ASP A 591 -7.04 -6.92 14.68
CA ASP A 591 -7.15 -5.58 14.09
C ASP A 591 -6.36 -4.59 14.96
N GLY A 592 -5.61 -3.68 14.34
CA GLY A 592 -4.71 -2.80 15.07
C GLY A 592 -5.40 -1.89 16.08
N ALA A 593 -6.61 -1.41 15.79
CA ALA A 593 -7.36 -0.58 16.74
C ALA A 593 -7.83 -1.42 17.93
N ARG A 594 -8.32 -2.65 17.70
CA ARG A 594 -8.73 -3.58 18.77
C ARG A 594 -7.56 -4.05 19.64
N PHE A 595 -6.36 -4.14 19.08
CA PHE A 595 -5.12 -4.46 19.80
C PHE A 595 -4.53 -3.27 20.57
N GLY A 596 -5.13 -2.07 20.47
CA GLY A 596 -4.64 -0.89 21.16
C GLY A 596 -3.44 -0.20 20.47
N LEU A 597 -3.17 -0.52 19.21
CA LEU A 597 -2.10 0.13 18.41
C LEU A 597 -2.49 1.52 17.90
N GLY A 598 -3.76 1.92 18.10
CA GLY A 598 -4.33 3.19 17.64
C GLY A 598 -4.68 3.21 16.15
N ALA A 599 -3.74 2.80 15.30
CA ALA A 599 -3.90 2.65 13.86
C ALA A 599 -3.03 1.49 13.33
N GLU A 600 -3.36 0.98 12.15
CA GLU A 600 -2.56 -0.03 11.45
C GLU A 600 -2.30 0.38 10.00
N VAL A 601 -1.14 -0.01 9.48
CA VAL A 601 -0.79 0.13 8.06
C VAL A 601 -1.24 -1.09 7.26
N GLY A 602 -1.30 -2.25 7.92
CA GLY A 602 -1.37 -3.58 7.32
C GLY A 602 -1.58 -4.64 8.40
N ILE A 603 -2.09 -5.80 8.00
CA ILE A 603 -1.83 -7.04 8.73
C ILE A 603 -0.71 -7.77 7.97
N SER A 604 0.28 -8.27 8.67
CA SER A 604 1.39 -9.01 8.08
C SER A 604 1.35 -10.45 8.55
N THR A 605 1.42 -11.39 7.61
CA THR A 605 1.61 -12.82 7.92
C THR A 605 3.06 -13.26 7.73
N SER A 606 3.97 -12.31 7.43
CA SER A 606 5.41 -12.53 7.38
C SER A 606 5.94 -12.94 8.76
N ARG A 607 6.94 -13.84 8.76
CA ARG A 607 7.68 -14.21 9.97
C ARG A 607 8.87 -13.30 10.26
N ILE A 608 9.20 -12.41 9.33
CA ILE A 608 10.34 -11.50 9.41
C ILE A 608 9.80 -10.08 9.57
N HIS A 609 10.52 -9.28 10.37
CA HIS A 609 10.26 -7.87 10.66
C HIS A 609 9.03 -7.60 11.54
N ALA A 610 7.83 -7.72 10.99
CA ALA A 610 6.57 -7.47 11.70
C ALA A 610 5.52 -8.51 11.32
N ARG A 611 4.76 -8.98 12.32
CA ARG A 611 3.75 -10.04 12.20
C ARG A 611 2.49 -9.66 12.98
N GLY A 612 1.32 -9.89 12.40
CA GLY A 612 0.02 -9.43 12.92
C GLY A 612 -0.33 -8.02 12.46
N PRO A 613 -1.29 -7.34 13.12
CA PRO A 613 -1.58 -5.93 12.87
C PRO A 613 -0.33 -5.06 13.09
N VAL A 614 0.01 -4.25 12.08
CA VAL A 614 1.27 -3.49 12.03
C VAL A 614 1.00 -2.01 12.32
N GLY A 615 1.34 -1.57 13.53
CA GLY A 615 1.30 -0.18 13.97
C GLY A 615 2.63 0.57 13.75
N VAL A 616 2.93 1.54 14.62
CA VAL A 616 4.14 2.38 14.54
C VAL A 616 5.44 1.57 14.59
N GLU A 617 5.53 0.60 15.51
CA GLU A 617 6.75 -0.17 15.74
C GLU A 617 7.18 -0.97 14.50
N GLY A 618 6.22 -1.51 13.75
CA GLY A 618 6.49 -2.22 12.52
C GLY A 618 6.91 -1.33 11.35
N LEU A 619 6.97 0.00 11.55
CA LEU A 619 7.55 0.96 10.60
C LEU A 619 8.93 1.47 11.05
N LEU A 620 9.52 0.83 12.06
CA LEU A 620 10.85 1.11 12.57
C LEU A 620 11.77 -0.08 12.34
N THR A 621 13.06 0.19 12.28
CA THR A 621 14.14 -0.80 12.37
C THR A 621 15.11 -0.40 13.48
N THR A 622 16.24 -1.08 13.57
CA THR A 622 17.25 -0.82 14.58
C THR A 622 18.61 -0.54 13.95
N ARG A 623 19.39 0.32 14.59
CA ARG A 623 20.78 0.59 14.23
C ARG A 623 21.69 0.48 15.43
N TRP A 624 22.97 0.23 15.18
CA TRP A 624 24.01 0.18 16.19
C TRP A 624 24.82 1.48 16.17
N ILE A 625 25.03 2.07 17.34
CA ILE A 625 25.83 3.27 17.55
C ILE A 625 26.96 2.90 18.50
N LEU A 626 28.20 2.97 18.01
CA LEU A 626 29.40 2.74 18.80
C LEU A 626 30.08 4.06 19.09
N ARG A 627 30.33 4.34 20.37
CA ARG A 627 31.05 5.52 20.84
C ARG A 627 32.35 5.07 21.48
N GLY A 628 33.46 5.61 20.99
CA GLY A 628 34.79 5.34 21.52
C GLY A 628 35.64 6.60 21.54
N SER A 629 36.85 6.47 22.07
CA SER A 629 37.85 7.51 22.24
C SER A 629 39.11 7.27 21.40
N GLY A 630 39.04 6.35 20.42
CA GLY A 630 40.16 5.99 19.54
C GLY A 630 40.60 4.52 19.63
N GLN A 631 39.79 3.65 20.23
CA GLN A 631 40.03 2.21 20.24
C GLN A 631 40.15 1.68 18.81
N VAL A 632 41.17 0.84 18.57
CA VAL A 632 41.42 0.18 17.29
C VAL A 632 41.40 -1.34 17.50
N VAL A 633 41.01 -2.08 16.46
CA VAL A 633 40.97 -3.55 16.53
C VAL A 633 42.39 -4.12 16.65
N ASP A 634 43.33 -3.76 15.76
CA ASP A 634 44.74 -4.23 15.80
C ASP A 634 44.91 -5.73 16.16
N GLY A 635 44.12 -6.60 15.52
CA GLY A 635 44.10 -8.03 15.84
C GLY A 635 43.74 -8.34 17.30
N ASP A 636 42.92 -7.50 17.91
CA ASP A 636 42.49 -7.45 19.30
C ASP A 636 43.63 -7.24 20.32
N LYS A 637 44.80 -6.76 19.89
CA LYS A 637 46.01 -6.65 20.74
C LYS A 637 46.06 -5.43 21.67
N GLY A 638 45.07 -4.54 21.61
CA GLY A 638 45.02 -3.30 22.41
C GLY A 638 43.69 -3.05 23.12
N VAL A 639 42.75 -4.00 23.05
CA VAL A 639 41.39 -3.84 23.58
C VAL A 639 41.06 -5.04 24.46
N ILE A 640 40.70 -4.78 25.71
CA ILE A 640 40.20 -5.83 26.62
C ILE A 640 38.67 -5.74 26.62
N TYR A 641 38.02 -6.75 26.03
CA TYR A 641 36.57 -6.79 25.98
C TYR A 641 35.96 -7.15 27.34
N THR A 642 35.03 -6.32 27.81
CA THR A 642 34.27 -6.51 29.06
C THR A 642 32.85 -7.03 28.80
N HIS A 643 32.25 -6.66 27.66
CA HIS A 643 30.86 -6.98 27.29
C HIS A 643 29.84 -6.71 28.42
N LYS A 644 30.09 -5.68 29.22
CA LYS A 644 29.27 -5.35 30.38
C LYS A 644 27.97 -4.69 29.92
N ASN A 645 26.84 -5.34 30.14
CA ASN A 645 25.54 -4.70 29.92
C ASN A 645 25.37 -3.52 30.88
N LEU A 646 25.01 -2.37 30.32
CA LEU A 646 24.72 -1.16 31.07
C LEU A 646 23.20 -1.04 31.25
N THR A 647 22.78 -0.40 32.33
CA THR A 647 21.37 -0.07 32.53
C THR A 647 20.89 0.88 31.45
N LEU A 648 19.70 0.60 30.91
CA LEU A 648 18.99 1.55 30.06
C LEU A 648 18.51 2.67 30.99
N GLU A 649 18.90 3.91 30.70
CA GLU A 649 18.31 5.06 31.38
C GLU A 649 16.84 5.15 30.96
N SER A 650 15.94 5.23 31.94
CA SER A 650 14.47 5.25 31.77
C SER A 650 14.00 6.51 31.06
#